data_AF-A0A964TX27-F1
#
_entry.id   AF-A0A964TX27-F1
#
_cell.length_a   1.000
_cell.length_b   1.000
_cell.length_c   1.000
_cell.angle_alpha   90.00
_cell.angle_beta   90.00
_cell.angle_gamma   90.00
#
_symmetry.space_group_name_H-M   'P 1'
#
loop_
_entity.id
_entity.type
_entity.pdbx_description
1 polymer ?
#
loop_
_entity_poly.entity_id
_entity_poly.type
_entity_poly.pdbx_seq_one_letter_code
_entity_poly.pdbx_strand_id
1 'polypeptide(L)'
;MPGNRNILKRSLIISLLTVFAVAAAAWFGGPRWLDDSVMTYEGEATLPGLGAEVEILFDERGIPRIYARTDADAMRALGWLHAGERLFQLELIRRMARGELSALVGEAAVELDILNRSFGFARRVEEERPELDEGTALLIDAYVDGINRHIDAIERLPPGLVILGADPEPWSREDVLTIAYYQTFYPTTLVQRLSEAWHAITARHGQPAADWLGELPDWTRATIPRQSITQGSNTWVVAPSKSESRAALHAADPHLDIDQAPGMWYAAGIHSEETVDAVGVTTPGLPFVAMGHNGTIAWAFTVAPVDVFETYRQPRHPDDAQRVGGPDGWQRMITRKTSIEIRGREKPLQHEFFYTPMGRVVDKEDDHVVVVRWAGFELPLSGIVSNGLALNRARDFQTFRRAATGMGALSVNWSYSDREGNIGYVQSTPIPVRRHDRFFTVLDATDPTNDWDGFHPPDNRPWALNPEQGWLANSNNHAAGEDWPYPIPGFYKHLRMRRISDYLSAQTRFDSEDMRRFQLSQRSDRALSWRDWLADLAEDSGRTAIASEIREWDGVMRAESDMAGLFQLWWHYLARAVFEAREAERPAQWWELRPLLDNWMHASPEEAFPADVNRDQAALRALEDALKIGIHPLGSMQTLGIGHAMADNPLLDRWLNLSRGPVPRGGDAGSLNVSYVGFDPDTGRLRVRGGASMRYVMDWSNPDAFTLNLTFGQSGNPFSPHYDDFFEDFLTGRPWTVPWSRSMVEERATRRLVLTP
;
A
#
# COMPACT_ATOMS: atom_id res chain seq x y z
N MET A 1 51.77 -37.06 -33.81
CA MET A 1 50.33 -37.41 -33.93
C MET A 1 49.48 -36.15 -34.06
N PRO A 2 49.00 -35.79 -35.26
CA PRO A 2 48.16 -34.60 -35.49
C PRO A 2 46.66 -34.80 -35.15
N GLY A 3 46.22 -36.04 -34.89
CA GLY A 3 44.79 -36.41 -34.77
C GLY A 3 44.06 -35.88 -33.54
N ASN A 4 44.72 -35.74 -32.38
CA ASN A 4 44.04 -35.37 -31.12
C ASN A 4 43.59 -33.90 -31.07
N ARG A 5 44.30 -32.98 -31.72
CA ARG A 5 43.89 -31.55 -31.75
C ARG A 5 42.59 -31.33 -32.53
N ASN A 6 42.33 -32.13 -33.57
CA ASN A 6 41.09 -32.03 -34.34
C ASN A 6 39.89 -32.64 -33.63
N ILE A 7 40.10 -33.67 -32.81
CA ILE A 7 39.03 -34.27 -31.98
C ILE A 7 38.61 -33.31 -30.86
N LEU A 8 39.57 -32.75 -30.11
CA LEU A 8 39.29 -31.75 -29.08
C LEU A 8 38.61 -30.49 -29.63
N LYS A 9 39.03 -30.00 -30.81
CA LYS A 9 38.37 -28.88 -31.48
C LYS A 9 36.94 -29.22 -31.91
N ARG A 10 36.70 -30.42 -32.46
CA ARG A 10 35.35 -30.87 -32.85
C ARG A 10 34.45 -31.03 -31.63
N SER A 11 34.92 -31.65 -30.55
CA SER A 11 34.16 -31.79 -29.31
C SER A 11 33.84 -30.42 -28.69
N LEU A 12 34.78 -29.48 -28.68
CA LEU A 12 34.53 -28.12 -28.20
C LEU A 12 33.49 -27.38 -29.07
N ILE A 13 33.59 -27.48 -30.40
CA ILE A 13 32.61 -26.89 -31.33
C ILE A 13 31.23 -27.51 -31.13
N ILE A 14 31.14 -28.83 -30.99
CA ILE A 14 29.87 -29.53 -30.72
C ILE A 14 29.30 -29.07 -29.38
N SER A 15 30.09 -29.02 -28.31
CA SER A 15 29.63 -28.53 -27.01
C SER A 15 29.14 -27.07 -27.07
N LEU A 16 29.85 -26.19 -27.78
CA LEU A 16 29.43 -24.80 -27.97
C LEU A 16 28.13 -24.69 -28.79
N LEU A 17 27.99 -25.49 -29.85
CA LEU A 17 26.76 -25.54 -30.66
C LEU A 17 25.58 -26.11 -29.86
N THR A 18 25.81 -27.12 -29.00
CA THR A 18 24.79 -27.67 -28.12
C THR A 18 24.39 -26.66 -27.05
N VAL A 19 25.35 -25.99 -26.40
CA VAL A 19 25.05 -24.92 -25.44
C VAL A 19 24.28 -23.78 -26.12
N PHE A 20 24.68 -23.39 -27.33
CA PHE A 20 23.98 -22.38 -28.11
C PHE A 20 22.57 -22.83 -28.51
N ALA A 21 22.38 -24.08 -28.93
CA ALA A 21 21.08 -24.62 -29.29
C ALA A 21 20.15 -24.74 -28.07
N VAL A 22 20.67 -25.15 -26.90
CA VAL A 22 19.92 -25.19 -25.64
C VAL A 22 19.58 -23.77 -25.18
N ALA A 23 20.53 -22.83 -25.26
CA ALA A 23 20.28 -21.43 -24.92
C ALA A 23 19.26 -20.79 -25.87
N ALA A 24 19.32 -21.09 -27.16
CA ALA A 24 18.34 -20.64 -28.14
C ALA A 24 16.97 -21.28 -27.90
N ALA A 25 16.91 -22.58 -27.60
CA ALA A 25 15.66 -23.27 -27.26
C ALA A 25 15.05 -22.72 -25.97
N ALA A 26 15.87 -22.41 -24.95
CA ALA A 26 15.40 -21.74 -23.73
C ALA A 26 14.93 -20.31 -24.03
N TRP A 27 15.67 -19.55 -24.84
CA TRP A 27 15.34 -18.15 -25.16
C TRP A 27 14.06 -18.03 -26.01
N PHE A 28 13.89 -18.88 -27.02
CA PHE A 28 12.74 -18.81 -27.94
C PHE A 28 11.58 -19.71 -27.50
N GLY A 29 11.85 -20.85 -26.87
CA GLY A 29 10.84 -21.79 -26.39
C GLY A 29 10.38 -21.54 -24.96
N GLY A 30 11.22 -20.94 -24.11
CA GLY A 30 10.90 -20.62 -22.72
C GLY A 30 9.68 -19.72 -22.55
N PRO A 31 9.53 -18.60 -23.31
CA PRO A 31 8.34 -17.76 -23.21
C PRO A 31 7.06 -18.51 -23.55
N ARG A 32 7.08 -19.35 -24.59
CA ARG A 32 5.92 -20.19 -24.97
C ARG A 32 5.58 -21.23 -23.90
N TRP A 33 6.58 -21.80 -23.25
CA TRP A 33 6.37 -22.74 -22.15
C TRP A 33 5.84 -22.05 -20.89
N LEU A 34 6.24 -20.80 -20.64
CA LEU A 34 5.73 -19.97 -19.55
C LEU A 34 4.33 -19.42 -19.84
N ASP A 35 3.98 -19.19 -21.10
CA ASP A 35 2.62 -18.79 -21.52
C ASP A 35 1.56 -19.81 -21.09
N ASP A 36 1.90 -21.10 -21.08
CA ASP A 36 1.04 -22.18 -20.56
C ASP A 36 0.75 -22.08 -19.04
N SER A 37 1.38 -21.14 -18.31
CA SER A 37 1.06 -20.83 -16.90
C SER A 37 -0.06 -19.79 -16.74
N VAL A 38 -0.62 -19.27 -17.83
CA VAL A 38 -1.75 -18.33 -17.80
C VAL A 38 -3.03 -19.08 -17.43
N MET A 39 -3.83 -18.48 -16.55
CA MET A 39 -5.11 -19.01 -16.12
C MET A 39 -6.10 -19.14 -17.29
N THR A 40 -6.97 -20.16 -17.24
CA THR A 40 -8.07 -20.30 -18.20
C THR A 40 -9.25 -19.43 -17.82
N TYR A 41 -9.83 -18.70 -18.79
CA TYR A 41 -10.98 -17.81 -18.61
C TYR A 41 -12.29 -18.36 -19.19
N GLU A 42 -12.24 -19.49 -19.91
CA GLU A 42 -13.40 -20.04 -20.61
C GLU A 42 -13.49 -21.56 -20.56
N GLY A 43 -14.70 -22.09 -20.72
CA GLY A 43 -14.97 -23.51 -20.76
C GLY A 43 -15.38 -24.07 -19.40
N GLU A 44 -14.93 -25.29 -19.11
CA GLU A 44 -15.26 -26.01 -17.88
C GLU A 44 -13.96 -26.45 -17.19
N ALA A 45 -13.91 -26.32 -15.86
CA ALA A 45 -12.83 -26.85 -15.04
C ALA A 45 -13.39 -27.55 -13.80
N THR A 46 -12.69 -28.55 -13.28
CA THR A 46 -13.06 -29.22 -12.04
C THR A 46 -12.38 -28.52 -10.86
N LEU A 47 -13.17 -28.14 -9.85
CA LEU A 47 -12.69 -27.62 -8.58
C LEU A 47 -13.24 -28.50 -7.46
N PRO A 48 -12.48 -29.54 -7.05
CA PRO A 48 -12.91 -30.46 -6.01
C PRO A 48 -13.27 -29.75 -4.71
N GLY A 49 -14.37 -30.17 -4.09
CA GLY A 49 -14.85 -29.61 -2.82
C GLY A 49 -15.99 -28.60 -2.97
N LEU A 50 -16.34 -28.20 -4.21
CA LEU A 50 -17.57 -27.45 -4.46
C LEU A 50 -18.82 -28.26 -4.10
N GLY A 51 -19.80 -27.61 -3.48
CA GLY A 51 -21.12 -28.20 -3.22
C GLY A 51 -22.02 -28.21 -4.45
N ALA A 52 -21.81 -27.26 -5.37
CA ALA A 52 -22.51 -27.14 -6.63
C ALA A 52 -21.65 -26.43 -7.68
N GLU A 53 -22.14 -26.37 -8.91
CA GLU A 53 -21.52 -25.61 -9.99
C GLU A 53 -21.38 -24.12 -9.63
N VAL A 54 -20.23 -23.53 -9.99
CA VAL A 54 -19.98 -22.08 -9.90
C VAL A 54 -19.73 -21.53 -11.30
N GLU A 55 -20.51 -20.53 -11.69
CA GLU A 55 -20.35 -19.83 -12.96
C GLU A 55 -19.49 -18.57 -12.76
N ILE A 56 -18.52 -18.35 -13.65
CA ILE A 56 -17.69 -17.16 -13.66
C ILE A 56 -17.80 -16.49 -15.02
N LEU A 57 -18.28 -15.26 -15.04
CA LEU A 57 -18.31 -14.42 -16.24
C LEU A 57 -17.17 -13.40 -16.17
N PHE A 58 -16.35 -13.32 -17.21
CA PHE A 58 -15.27 -12.32 -17.30
C PHE A 58 -15.60 -11.28 -18.35
N ASP A 59 -15.35 -10.02 -18.03
CA ASP A 59 -15.41 -8.93 -19.00
C ASP A 59 -14.10 -8.84 -19.84
N GLU A 60 -14.04 -7.86 -20.75
CA GLU A 60 -12.86 -7.61 -21.61
C GLU A 60 -11.57 -7.30 -20.83
N ARG A 61 -11.67 -6.94 -19.55
CA ARG A 61 -10.54 -6.63 -18.66
C ARG A 61 -10.19 -7.77 -17.71
N GLY A 62 -10.83 -8.94 -17.87
CA GLY A 62 -10.60 -10.10 -17.02
C GLY A 62 -11.15 -9.91 -15.60
N ILE A 63 -12.11 -9.01 -15.38
CA ILE A 63 -12.77 -8.87 -14.08
C ILE A 63 -13.81 -10.00 -13.93
N PRO A 64 -13.64 -10.94 -12.97
CA PRO A 64 -14.59 -12.03 -12.78
C PRO A 64 -15.88 -11.57 -12.08
N ARG A 65 -16.97 -12.23 -12.44
CA ARG A 65 -18.27 -12.25 -11.75
C ARG A 65 -18.59 -13.69 -11.37
N ILE A 66 -18.38 -14.00 -10.10
CA ILE A 66 -18.57 -15.32 -9.50
C ILE A 66 -20.03 -15.45 -9.09
N TYR A 67 -20.73 -16.45 -9.63
CA TYR A 67 -22.10 -16.81 -9.26
C TYR A 67 -22.09 -18.22 -8.66
N ALA A 68 -22.41 -18.32 -7.37
CA ALA A 68 -22.42 -19.57 -6.63
C ALA A 68 -23.73 -19.75 -5.83
N ARG A 69 -24.05 -20.99 -5.48
CA ARG A 69 -25.22 -21.29 -4.63
C ARG A 69 -24.98 -21.05 -3.15
N THR A 70 -23.72 -21.13 -2.71
CA THR A 70 -23.34 -20.96 -1.29
C THR A 70 -22.19 -19.97 -1.16
N ASP A 71 -22.10 -19.31 -0.01
CA ASP A 71 -21.02 -18.39 0.31
C ASP A 71 -19.67 -19.15 0.31
N ALA A 72 -19.65 -20.40 0.76
CA ALA A 72 -18.46 -21.24 0.78
C ALA A 72 -17.94 -21.53 -0.65
N ASP A 73 -18.83 -21.90 -1.58
CA ASP A 73 -18.45 -22.14 -2.97
C ASP A 73 -17.95 -20.85 -3.66
N ALA A 74 -18.58 -19.70 -3.37
CA ALA A 74 -18.11 -18.40 -3.85
C ALA A 74 -16.69 -18.08 -3.35
N MET A 75 -16.42 -18.31 -2.06
CA MET A 75 -15.10 -18.07 -1.46
C MET A 75 -14.04 -19.05 -1.98
N ARG A 76 -14.41 -20.31 -2.20
CA ARG A 76 -13.52 -21.30 -2.81
C ARG A 76 -13.13 -20.89 -4.24
N ALA A 77 -14.10 -20.45 -5.04
CA ALA A 77 -13.82 -19.95 -6.38
C ALA A 77 -12.94 -18.69 -6.35
N LEU A 78 -13.17 -17.76 -5.41
CA LEU A 78 -12.30 -16.58 -5.24
C LEU A 78 -10.86 -16.98 -4.88
N GLY A 79 -10.66 -17.93 -3.97
CA GLY A 79 -9.33 -18.43 -3.62
C GLY A 79 -8.61 -19.06 -4.81
N TRP A 80 -9.34 -19.85 -5.59
CA TRP A 80 -8.83 -20.46 -6.83
C TRP A 80 -8.45 -19.42 -7.88
N LEU A 81 -9.25 -18.36 -8.06
CA LEU A 81 -8.96 -17.21 -8.94
C LEU A 81 -7.74 -16.41 -8.47
N HIS A 82 -7.67 -16.08 -7.17
CA HIS A 82 -6.51 -15.39 -6.61
C HIS A 82 -5.23 -16.20 -6.81
N ALA A 83 -5.27 -17.53 -6.66
CA ALA A 83 -4.13 -18.37 -6.97
C ALA A 83 -3.80 -18.36 -8.48
N GLY A 84 -4.77 -18.60 -9.36
CA GLY A 84 -4.53 -18.60 -10.81
C GLY A 84 -3.95 -17.30 -11.36
N GLU A 85 -4.37 -16.17 -10.82
CA GLU A 85 -3.92 -14.86 -11.29
C GLU A 85 -2.70 -14.33 -10.55
N ARG A 86 -2.57 -14.65 -9.25
CA ARG A 86 -1.68 -13.95 -8.30
C ARG A 86 -0.86 -14.89 -7.42
N LEU A 87 -0.68 -16.18 -7.77
CA LEU A 87 0.08 -17.14 -6.95
C LEU A 87 1.45 -16.62 -6.51
N PHE A 88 2.23 -16.01 -7.41
CA PHE A 88 3.54 -15.46 -7.04
C PHE A 88 3.41 -14.33 -6.02
N GLN A 89 2.45 -13.42 -6.19
CA GLN A 89 2.18 -12.33 -5.25
C GLN A 89 1.67 -12.85 -3.90
N LEU A 90 0.80 -13.87 -3.91
CA LEU A 90 0.30 -14.54 -2.71
C LEU A 90 1.47 -15.11 -1.88
N GLU A 91 2.37 -15.87 -2.50
CA GLU A 91 3.54 -16.45 -1.83
C GLU A 91 4.42 -15.39 -1.15
N LEU A 92 4.60 -14.25 -1.81
CA LEU A 92 5.42 -13.17 -1.28
C LEU A 92 4.75 -12.43 -0.14
N ILE A 93 3.46 -12.12 -0.25
CA ILE A 93 2.70 -11.49 0.84
C ILE A 93 2.68 -12.40 2.06
N ARG A 94 2.46 -13.71 1.87
CA ARG A 94 2.52 -14.70 2.94
C ARG A 94 3.90 -14.74 3.60
N ARG A 95 4.96 -14.97 2.83
CA ARG A 95 6.33 -15.04 3.36
C ARG A 95 6.72 -13.73 4.02
N MET A 96 6.33 -12.58 3.47
CA MET A 96 6.54 -11.29 4.11
C MET A 96 5.87 -11.20 5.48
N ALA A 97 4.57 -11.49 5.57
CA ALA A 97 3.82 -11.40 6.80
C ALA A 97 4.38 -12.34 7.89
N ARG A 98 4.86 -13.52 7.48
CA ARG A 98 5.55 -14.49 8.35
C ARG A 98 7.01 -14.13 8.65
N GLY A 99 7.58 -13.23 7.85
CA GLY A 99 8.97 -12.86 7.85
C GLY A 99 9.88 -13.95 7.33
N GLU A 100 9.51 -14.74 6.33
CA GLU A 100 10.25 -15.88 5.75
C GLU A 100 10.78 -15.60 4.34
N LEU A 101 10.94 -14.33 3.96
CA LEU A 101 11.35 -13.95 2.61
C LEU A 101 12.82 -14.25 2.34
N SER A 102 13.70 -14.23 3.35
CA SER A 102 15.12 -14.57 3.19
C SER A 102 15.35 -16.05 2.83
N ALA A 103 14.40 -16.94 3.12
CA ALA A 103 14.41 -18.31 2.62
C ALA A 103 14.21 -18.38 1.10
N LEU A 104 13.55 -17.38 0.51
CA LEU A 104 13.31 -17.28 -0.93
C LEU A 104 14.44 -16.50 -1.62
N VAL A 105 14.80 -15.33 -1.09
CA VAL A 105 15.69 -14.35 -1.75
C VAL A 105 17.01 -14.09 -1.03
N GLY A 106 17.35 -14.84 0.01
CA GLY A 106 18.66 -14.79 0.67
C GLY A 106 18.89 -13.54 1.53
N GLU A 107 20.15 -13.14 1.65
CA GLU A 107 20.62 -12.08 2.57
C GLU A 107 19.85 -10.77 2.47
N ALA A 108 19.45 -10.39 1.26
CA ALA A 108 18.82 -9.11 1.00
C ALA A 108 17.49 -8.91 1.76
N ALA A 109 16.83 -10.00 2.18
CA ALA A 109 15.58 -9.95 2.92
C ALA A 109 15.73 -10.22 4.43
N VAL A 110 16.94 -10.46 4.93
CA VAL A 110 17.16 -10.83 6.35
C VAL A 110 16.69 -9.74 7.31
N GLU A 111 16.99 -8.48 7.03
CA GLU A 111 16.55 -7.36 7.88
C GLU A 111 15.03 -7.21 7.89
N LEU A 112 14.36 -7.40 6.74
CA LEU A 112 12.90 -7.37 6.66
C LEU A 112 12.27 -8.54 7.44
N ASP A 113 12.85 -9.72 7.32
CA ASP A 113 12.45 -10.91 8.06
C ASP A 113 12.62 -10.74 9.57
N ILE A 114 13.77 -10.21 10.00
CA ILE A 114 14.04 -9.86 11.39
C ILE A 114 12.98 -8.87 11.86
N LEU A 115 12.68 -7.81 11.08
CA LEU A 115 11.71 -6.76 11.38
C LEU A 115 10.25 -7.25 11.38
N ASN A 116 9.84 -8.21 10.58
CA ASN A 116 8.47 -8.72 10.61
C ASN A 116 8.28 -9.73 11.76
N ARG A 117 9.22 -10.65 11.97
CA ARG A 117 9.20 -11.60 13.13
C ARG A 117 9.26 -10.88 14.47
N SER A 118 9.95 -9.76 14.46
CA SER A 118 10.02 -8.71 15.47
C SER A 118 8.65 -8.27 16.00
N PHE A 119 7.68 -7.97 15.13
CA PHE A 119 6.31 -7.63 15.55
C PHE A 119 5.49 -8.88 15.85
N GLY A 120 5.94 -10.05 15.39
CA GLY A 120 5.38 -11.34 15.74
C GLY A 120 4.03 -11.60 15.10
N PHE A 121 3.80 -11.17 13.86
CA PHE A 121 2.53 -11.36 13.16
C PHE A 121 2.11 -12.84 13.10
N ALA A 122 2.93 -13.70 12.49
CA ALA A 122 2.69 -15.14 12.45
C ALA A 122 2.68 -15.77 13.84
N ARG A 123 3.68 -15.44 14.66
CA ARG A 123 3.83 -15.95 16.03
C ARG A 123 2.55 -15.75 16.85
N ARG A 124 1.98 -14.55 16.84
CA ARG A 124 0.82 -14.21 17.66
C ARG A 124 -0.41 -14.99 17.19
N VAL A 125 -0.61 -15.13 15.89
CA VAL A 125 -1.69 -15.97 15.32
C VAL A 125 -1.53 -17.43 15.74
N GLU A 126 -0.32 -17.98 15.68
CA GLU A 126 -0.02 -19.37 16.07
C GLU A 126 -0.16 -19.62 17.57
N GLU A 127 0.28 -18.67 18.41
CA GLU A 127 0.21 -18.74 19.88
C GLU A 127 -1.22 -18.52 20.40
N GLU A 128 -1.96 -17.53 19.88
CA GLU A 128 -3.30 -17.19 20.36
C GLU A 128 -4.41 -18.06 19.75
N ARG A 129 -4.20 -18.58 18.53
CA ARG A 129 -5.20 -19.38 17.79
C ARG A 129 -6.59 -18.71 17.83
N PRO A 130 -6.72 -17.54 17.20
CA PRO A 130 -7.87 -16.66 17.43
C PRO A 130 -9.19 -17.39 17.17
N GLU A 131 -10.11 -17.27 18.13
CA GLU A 131 -11.46 -17.82 17.99
C GLU A 131 -12.21 -17.09 16.87
N LEU A 132 -12.87 -17.88 16.02
CA LEU A 132 -13.70 -17.42 14.92
C LEU A 132 -15.09 -17.99 15.12
N ASP A 133 -16.12 -17.21 14.76
CA ASP A 133 -17.45 -17.79 14.60
C ASP A 133 -17.44 -18.82 13.47
N GLU A 134 -18.34 -19.81 13.55
CA GLU A 134 -18.41 -20.94 12.64
C GLU A 134 -18.55 -20.49 11.17
N GLY A 135 -19.30 -19.42 10.92
CA GLY A 135 -19.47 -18.84 9.59
C GLY A 135 -18.18 -18.27 9.04
N THR A 136 -17.47 -17.43 9.80
CA THR A 136 -16.18 -16.88 9.38
C THR A 136 -15.14 -17.99 9.15
N ALA A 137 -15.06 -18.97 10.06
CA ALA A 137 -14.12 -20.08 9.92
C ALA A 137 -14.37 -20.88 8.63
N LEU A 138 -15.63 -21.21 8.33
CA LEU A 138 -16.02 -21.92 7.11
C LEU A 138 -15.60 -21.17 5.84
N LEU A 139 -15.81 -19.85 5.79
CA LEU A 139 -15.49 -19.05 4.61
C LEU A 139 -13.98 -18.91 4.38
N ILE A 140 -13.18 -18.78 5.46
CA ILE A 140 -11.72 -18.77 5.32
C ILE A 140 -11.24 -20.14 4.84
N ASP A 141 -11.75 -21.22 5.42
CA ASP A 141 -11.35 -22.58 5.03
C ASP A 141 -11.69 -22.87 3.57
N ALA A 142 -12.87 -22.45 3.11
CA ALA A 142 -13.26 -22.59 1.70
C ALA A 142 -12.35 -21.79 0.77
N TYR A 143 -12.02 -20.55 1.13
CA TYR A 143 -11.07 -19.72 0.38
C TYR A 143 -9.67 -20.37 0.31
N VAL A 144 -9.15 -20.86 1.44
CA VAL A 144 -7.85 -21.55 1.52
C VAL A 144 -7.86 -22.85 0.72
N ASP A 145 -8.93 -23.64 0.79
CA ASP A 145 -9.10 -24.85 -0.02
C ASP A 145 -9.04 -24.48 -1.51
N GLY A 146 -9.71 -23.41 -1.95
CA GLY A 146 -9.61 -22.90 -3.33
C GLY A 146 -8.19 -22.61 -3.79
N ILE A 147 -7.39 -21.93 -2.96
CA ILE A 147 -5.96 -21.67 -3.23
C ILE A 147 -5.21 -23.00 -3.37
N ASN A 148 -5.40 -23.91 -2.42
CA ASN A 148 -4.69 -25.18 -2.39
C ASN A 148 -5.06 -26.08 -3.57
N ARG A 149 -6.33 -26.11 -3.99
CA ARG A 149 -6.75 -26.85 -5.20
C ARG A 149 -6.09 -26.30 -6.46
N HIS A 150 -5.89 -24.99 -6.55
CA HIS A 150 -5.13 -24.43 -7.65
C HIS A 150 -3.66 -24.88 -7.60
N ILE A 151 -3.02 -24.80 -6.42
CA ILE A 151 -1.64 -25.26 -6.21
C ILE A 151 -1.48 -26.75 -6.58
N ASP A 152 -2.42 -27.60 -6.20
CA ASP A 152 -2.37 -29.04 -6.49
C ASP A 152 -2.56 -29.35 -7.99
N ALA A 153 -3.34 -28.53 -8.70
CA ALA A 153 -3.68 -28.73 -10.10
C ALA A 153 -2.71 -28.06 -11.08
N ILE A 154 -1.83 -27.17 -10.62
CA ILE A 154 -0.99 -26.37 -11.51
C ILE A 154 0.09 -27.23 -12.19
N GLU A 155 0.03 -27.30 -13.52
CA GLU A 155 1.06 -28.02 -14.30
C GLU A 155 2.29 -27.16 -14.61
N ARG A 156 2.09 -25.83 -14.63
CA ARG A 156 3.08 -24.83 -15.00
C ARG A 156 3.05 -23.67 -14.02
N LEU A 157 4.11 -23.54 -13.22
CA LEU A 157 4.25 -22.44 -12.26
C LEU A 157 4.41 -21.10 -12.99
N PRO A 158 3.90 -20.00 -12.40
CA PRO A 158 4.09 -18.67 -12.95
C PRO A 158 5.58 -18.30 -13.01
N PRO A 159 5.99 -17.40 -13.93
CA PRO A 159 7.39 -17.08 -14.18
C PRO A 159 8.21 -16.74 -12.93
N GLY A 160 7.63 -15.99 -12.00
CA GLY A 160 8.29 -15.61 -10.73
C GLY A 160 8.76 -16.79 -9.89
N LEU A 161 7.91 -17.83 -9.76
CA LEU A 161 8.23 -19.03 -8.99
C LEU A 161 9.26 -19.91 -9.71
N VAL A 162 9.14 -20.05 -11.03
CA VAL A 162 10.10 -20.81 -11.86
C VAL A 162 11.50 -20.19 -11.77
N ILE A 163 11.59 -18.87 -11.94
CA ILE A 163 12.88 -18.14 -11.96
C ILE A 163 13.55 -18.18 -10.60
N LEU A 164 12.76 -18.06 -9.51
CA LEU A 164 13.30 -18.20 -8.17
C LEU A 164 13.54 -19.65 -7.78
N GLY A 165 13.04 -20.64 -8.54
CA GLY A 165 13.13 -22.06 -8.19
C GLY A 165 12.45 -22.34 -6.85
N ALA A 166 11.25 -21.79 -6.67
CA ALA A 166 10.47 -21.88 -5.45
C ALA A 166 9.15 -22.58 -5.72
N ASP A 167 8.85 -23.60 -4.93
CA ASP A 167 7.58 -24.30 -4.98
C ASP A 167 6.59 -23.64 -4.00
N PRO A 168 5.32 -23.44 -4.40
CA PRO A 168 4.31 -22.93 -3.49
C PRO A 168 3.99 -23.97 -2.41
N GLU A 169 3.92 -23.55 -1.15
CA GLU A 169 3.54 -24.43 -0.04
C GLU A 169 2.03 -24.35 0.21
N PRO A 170 1.38 -25.43 0.69
CA PRO A 170 -0.03 -25.40 1.06
C PRO A 170 -0.35 -24.24 2.02
N TRP A 171 -1.45 -23.57 1.78
CA TRP A 171 -1.97 -22.48 2.59
C TRP A 171 -2.81 -23.00 3.74
N SER A 172 -2.78 -22.28 4.85
CA SER A 172 -3.65 -22.55 6.00
C SER A 172 -4.48 -21.33 6.39
N ARG A 173 -5.43 -21.52 7.31
CA ARG A 173 -6.20 -20.44 7.91
C ARG A 173 -5.31 -19.41 8.61
N GLU A 174 -4.24 -19.88 9.25
CA GLU A 174 -3.25 -19.03 9.92
C GLU A 174 -2.56 -18.09 8.94
N ASP A 175 -2.36 -18.48 7.68
CA ASP A 175 -1.78 -17.58 6.67
C ASP A 175 -2.72 -16.40 6.37
N VAL A 176 -4.01 -16.66 6.19
CA VAL A 176 -5.02 -15.60 5.98
C VAL A 176 -5.09 -14.66 7.18
N LEU A 177 -5.12 -15.22 8.40
CA LEU A 177 -5.16 -14.43 9.64
C LEU A 177 -3.86 -13.65 9.87
N THR A 178 -2.71 -14.22 9.51
CA THR A 178 -1.40 -13.56 9.59
C THR A 178 -1.32 -12.40 8.62
N ILE A 179 -1.79 -12.59 7.37
CA ILE A 179 -1.88 -11.51 6.38
C ILE A 179 -2.84 -10.43 6.84
N ALA A 180 -4.02 -10.80 7.34
CA ALA A 180 -4.99 -9.84 7.89
C ALA A 180 -4.37 -9.05 9.05
N TYR A 181 -3.75 -9.71 10.02
CA TYR A 181 -3.09 -9.03 11.14
C TYR A 181 -1.94 -8.14 10.66
N TYR A 182 -1.13 -8.62 9.73
CA TYR A 182 -0.06 -7.82 9.11
C TYR A 182 -0.60 -6.57 8.41
N GLN A 183 -1.79 -6.66 7.78
CA GLN A 183 -2.50 -5.50 7.25
C GLN A 183 -2.98 -4.53 8.32
N THR A 184 -3.10 -4.86 9.60
CA THR A 184 -3.33 -3.81 10.63
C THR A 184 -2.14 -2.87 10.77
N PHE A 185 -0.95 -3.32 10.39
CA PHE A 185 0.27 -2.53 10.30
C PHE A 185 0.36 -1.75 8.97
N TYR A 186 -0.64 -1.88 8.09
CA TYR A 186 -0.73 -1.18 6.80
C TYR A 186 -0.73 0.34 6.89
N PRO A 187 -1.54 0.99 7.77
CA PRO A 187 -1.52 2.45 7.93
C PRO A 187 -0.15 2.98 8.34
N THR A 188 0.71 2.09 8.83
CA THR A 188 2.03 2.42 9.33
C THR A 188 3.15 2.10 8.34
N THR A 189 3.15 0.99 7.56
CA THR A 189 4.28 0.69 6.65
C THR A 189 4.08 -0.40 5.54
N LEU A 190 2.89 -0.96 5.25
CA LEU A 190 2.83 -2.23 4.46
C LEU A 190 3.32 -2.14 3.00
N VAL A 191 2.84 -1.16 2.22
CA VAL A 191 3.18 -1.09 0.79
C VAL A 191 4.67 -0.80 0.57
N GLN A 192 5.25 0.00 1.47
CA GLN A 192 6.69 0.23 1.54
C GLN A 192 7.45 -1.09 1.76
N ARG A 193 6.93 -2.00 2.59
CA ARG A 193 7.58 -3.31 2.85
C ARG A 193 7.45 -4.29 1.69
N LEU A 194 6.33 -4.27 0.94
CA LEU A 194 6.20 -5.00 -0.33
C LEU A 194 7.24 -4.51 -1.35
N SER A 195 7.39 -3.19 -1.45
CA SER A 195 8.46 -2.57 -2.22
C SER A 195 9.85 -3.02 -1.72
N GLU A 196 10.15 -2.97 -0.41
CA GLU A 196 11.43 -3.43 0.17
C GLU A 196 11.75 -4.90 -0.12
N ALA A 197 10.75 -5.78 -0.04
CA ALA A 197 10.89 -7.19 -0.45
C ALA A 197 11.24 -7.33 -1.92
N TRP A 198 10.61 -6.56 -2.79
CA TRP A 198 10.95 -6.50 -4.21
C TRP A 198 12.38 -6.02 -4.43
N HIS A 199 12.80 -4.94 -3.76
CA HIS A 199 14.18 -4.44 -3.77
C HIS A 199 15.19 -5.47 -3.22
N ALA A 200 14.79 -6.34 -2.29
CA ALA A 200 15.64 -7.43 -1.82
C ALA A 200 15.86 -8.51 -2.91
N ILE A 201 14.83 -8.82 -3.70
CA ILE A 201 14.96 -9.71 -4.87
C ILE A 201 15.95 -9.09 -5.88
N THR A 202 15.80 -7.80 -6.15
CA THR A 202 16.67 -7.00 -7.02
C THR A 202 18.14 -7.11 -6.62
N ALA A 203 18.45 -6.91 -5.34
CA ALA A 203 19.82 -6.85 -4.82
C ALA A 203 20.61 -8.16 -5.03
N ARG A 204 19.93 -9.32 -5.12
CA ARG A 204 20.58 -10.62 -5.26
C ARG A 204 20.93 -11.00 -6.70
N HIS A 205 20.28 -10.41 -7.71
CA HIS A 205 20.32 -10.92 -9.08
C HIS A 205 21.00 -9.99 -10.12
N GLY A 206 21.61 -8.86 -9.70
CA GLY A 206 22.55 -8.01 -10.48
C GLY A 206 22.01 -6.62 -10.84
N GLN A 207 22.79 -5.57 -11.18
CA GLN A 207 24.10 -5.45 -11.89
C GLN A 207 25.26 -4.99 -10.96
N PRO A 208 26.55 -5.25 -11.26
CA PRO A 208 27.53 -6.07 -10.53
C PRO A 208 28.07 -5.60 -9.17
N ALA A 209 27.58 -4.52 -8.57
CA ALA A 209 27.80 -4.10 -7.18
C ALA A 209 26.83 -2.94 -6.97
N ALA A 210 25.91 -3.01 -6.01
CA ALA A 210 25.47 -1.77 -5.37
C ALA A 210 26.74 -1.24 -4.70
N ASP A 211 27.53 -0.42 -5.40
CA ASP A 211 28.95 -0.16 -5.12
C ASP A 211 29.20 0.07 -3.62
N TRP A 212 29.59 -1.03 -2.97
CA TRP A 212 30.28 -1.11 -1.69
C TRP A 212 29.62 -0.52 -0.44
N LEU A 213 28.50 -1.04 0.11
CA LEU A 213 28.16 -0.89 1.56
C LEU A 213 28.19 0.55 2.17
N GLY A 214 28.28 1.59 1.34
CA GLY A 214 28.75 2.90 1.73
C GLY A 214 27.58 3.86 1.56
N GLU A 215 26.82 4.18 2.59
CA GLU A 215 27.14 4.25 4.00
C GLU A 215 25.97 3.62 4.75
N LEU A 216 26.18 2.51 5.48
CA LEU A 216 25.27 2.19 6.57
C LEU A 216 25.47 3.28 7.63
N PRO A 217 24.48 4.14 7.93
CA PRO A 217 24.48 4.77 9.24
C PRO A 217 24.25 3.65 10.25
N ASP A 218 24.95 3.67 11.38
CA ASP A 218 24.53 2.92 12.56
C ASP A 218 23.11 3.35 12.93
N TRP A 219 22.11 2.49 12.72
CA TRP A 219 20.73 2.73 13.15
C TRP A 219 20.20 1.63 14.08
N THR A 220 21.03 1.17 15.01
CA THR A 220 20.51 0.85 16.35
C THR A 220 20.09 2.15 17.02
N ARG A 221 18.85 2.56 16.71
CA ARG A 221 17.86 3.29 17.55
C ARG A 221 16.99 4.19 16.67
N ALA A 222 15.93 3.61 16.11
CA ALA A 222 14.69 4.33 15.85
C ALA A 222 13.69 3.89 16.93
N THR A 223 13.36 4.80 17.85
CA THR A 223 12.40 4.53 18.93
C THR A 223 10.94 4.67 18.47
N ILE A 224 10.72 4.91 17.18
CA ILE A 224 9.44 4.97 16.46
C ILE A 224 9.69 4.34 15.07
N PRO A 225 8.77 3.57 14.46
CA PRO A 225 8.98 3.02 13.11
C PRO A 225 9.38 4.13 12.11
N ARG A 226 10.33 3.83 11.20
CA ARG A 226 10.65 4.67 10.02
C ARG A 226 9.33 5.10 9.37
N GLN A 227 8.95 6.36 9.54
CA GLN A 227 7.72 6.89 9.01
C GLN A 227 7.88 7.13 7.51
N SER A 228 7.50 6.16 6.69
CA SER A 228 6.76 6.50 5.48
C SER A 228 5.30 6.25 5.80
N ILE A 229 4.64 7.26 6.37
CA ILE A 229 3.17 7.29 6.44
C ILE A 229 2.68 7.01 5.03
N THR A 230 1.78 6.04 4.87
CA THR A 230 1.11 5.72 3.60
C THR A 230 0.84 7.02 2.83
N GLN A 231 1.29 7.06 1.59
CA GLN A 231 1.56 8.34 0.95
C GLN A 231 0.29 9.20 0.84
N GLY A 232 -0.91 8.62 0.73
CA GLY A 232 -2.19 9.30 0.99
C GLY A 232 -3.37 8.45 0.53
N SER A 233 -4.57 9.02 0.48
CA SER A 233 -5.77 8.50 -0.22
C SER A 233 -6.78 9.64 -0.33
N ASN A 234 -7.69 9.66 -1.29
CA ASN A 234 -8.89 10.50 -1.16
C ASN A 234 -10.17 9.65 -1.16
N THR A 235 -11.18 10.18 -0.48
CA THR A 235 -12.57 9.78 -0.67
C THR A 235 -13.49 10.97 -0.42
N TRP A 236 -14.60 11.01 -1.14
CA TRP A 236 -15.70 11.91 -0.83
C TRP A 236 -17.04 11.31 -1.25
N VAL A 237 -18.07 11.76 -0.56
CA VAL A 237 -19.47 11.39 -0.79
C VAL A 237 -20.31 12.65 -0.86
N VAL A 238 -21.25 12.67 -1.80
CA VAL A 238 -22.12 13.81 -2.07
C VAL A 238 -23.57 13.37 -1.94
N ALA A 239 -24.35 14.13 -1.18
CA ALA A 239 -25.76 13.84 -0.93
C ALA A 239 -26.61 14.11 -2.19
N PRO A 240 -27.80 13.48 -2.30
CA PRO A 240 -28.78 13.73 -3.36
C PRO A 240 -29.09 15.21 -3.64
N SER A 241 -29.07 16.06 -2.61
CA SER A 241 -29.34 17.50 -2.72
C SER A 241 -28.30 18.24 -3.58
N LYS A 242 -27.07 17.70 -3.64
CA LYS A 242 -25.93 18.22 -4.40
C LYS A 242 -25.54 17.32 -5.57
N SER A 243 -26.41 16.41 -5.99
CA SER A 243 -26.20 15.55 -7.16
C SER A 243 -27.19 15.88 -8.27
N GLU A 244 -26.74 15.88 -9.53
CA GLU A 244 -27.62 16.05 -10.69
C GLU A 244 -28.59 14.87 -10.84
N SER A 245 -28.14 13.65 -10.53
CA SER A 245 -28.98 12.45 -10.59
C SER A 245 -29.99 12.34 -9.45
N ARG A 246 -29.90 13.24 -8.46
CA ARG A 246 -30.68 13.18 -7.20
C ARG A 246 -30.46 11.89 -6.40
N ALA A 247 -29.34 11.23 -6.62
CA ALA A 247 -28.88 10.10 -5.84
C ALA A 247 -27.53 10.42 -5.19
N ALA A 248 -27.14 9.66 -4.17
CA ALA A 248 -25.82 9.83 -3.56
C ALA A 248 -24.72 9.48 -4.56
N LEU A 249 -23.64 10.27 -4.55
CA LEU A 249 -22.40 9.98 -5.29
C LEU A 249 -21.30 9.59 -4.31
N HIS A 250 -20.42 8.68 -4.74
CA HIS A 250 -19.27 8.26 -3.96
C HIS A 250 -18.06 8.10 -4.88
N ALA A 251 -16.95 8.76 -4.53
CA ALA A 251 -15.67 8.59 -5.20
C ALA A 251 -14.58 8.23 -4.20
N ALA A 252 -13.66 7.37 -4.62
CA ALA A 252 -12.47 7.06 -3.85
C ALA A 252 -11.29 6.68 -4.74
N ASP A 253 -10.10 7.05 -4.30
CA ASP A 253 -8.83 6.73 -4.93
C ASP A 253 -7.73 6.52 -3.87
N PRO A 254 -7.56 5.30 -3.34
CA PRO A 254 -6.51 5.01 -2.37
C PRO A 254 -5.13 5.26 -2.97
N HIS A 255 -4.22 5.96 -2.27
CA HIS A 255 -2.88 6.22 -2.78
C HIS A 255 -1.83 5.28 -2.18
N LEU A 256 -1.20 4.49 -3.04
CA LEU A 256 -0.18 3.51 -2.69
C LEU A 256 1.01 3.63 -3.62
N ASP A 257 2.02 2.77 -3.45
CA ASP A 257 3.03 2.59 -4.48
C ASP A 257 2.35 2.01 -5.73
N ILE A 258 2.68 2.60 -6.88
CA ILE A 258 2.10 2.30 -8.19
C ILE A 258 3.17 1.95 -9.22
N ASP A 259 4.42 1.83 -8.80
CA ASP A 259 5.57 1.56 -9.65
C ASP A 259 5.96 0.06 -9.68
N GLN A 260 5.08 -0.80 -9.14
CA GLN A 260 5.27 -2.25 -9.06
C GLN A 260 4.17 -3.00 -9.81
N ALA A 261 4.55 -4.09 -10.49
CA ALA A 261 3.64 -5.04 -11.12
C ALA A 261 3.69 -6.42 -10.42
N PRO A 262 2.53 -7.08 -10.21
CA PRO A 262 1.18 -6.53 -10.43
C PRO A 262 0.78 -5.50 -9.37
N GLY A 263 -0.25 -4.70 -9.66
CA GLY A 263 -0.84 -3.79 -8.68
C GLY A 263 -1.42 -4.52 -7.45
N MET A 264 -1.67 -3.80 -6.36
CA MET A 264 -2.19 -4.41 -5.11
C MET A 264 -3.61 -4.99 -5.26
N TRP A 265 -4.45 -4.33 -6.05
CA TRP A 265 -5.88 -4.63 -6.14
C TRP A 265 -6.16 -5.74 -7.16
N TYR A 266 -7.16 -6.56 -6.85
CA TYR A 266 -7.80 -7.48 -7.78
C TYR A 266 -9.30 -7.16 -7.81
N ALA A 267 -9.84 -6.77 -8.95
CA ALA A 267 -11.27 -6.47 -9.05
C ALA A 267 -12.08 -7.76 -9.17
N ALA A 268 -13.20 -7.88 -8.46
CA ALA A 268 -14.09 -9.04 -8.55
C ALA A 268 -15.54 -8.67 -8.16
N GLY A 269 -16.49 -9.40 -8.73
CA GLY A 269 -17.86 -9.51 -8.21
C GLY A 269 -18.09 -10.90 -7.64
N ILE A 270 -18.62 -10.96 -6.42
CA ILE A 270 -18.86 -12.19 -5.67
C ILE A 270 -20.35 -12.23 -5.36
N HIS A 271 -21.07 -13.15 -5.98
CA HIS A 271 -22.52 -13.31 -5.86
C HIS A 271 -22.84 -14.73 -5.40
N SER A 272 -23.45 -14.82 -4.22
CA SER A 272 -23.96 -16.05 -3.62
C SER A 272 -25.48 -15.96 -3.45
N GLU A 273 -26.18 -17.08 -3.62
CA GLU A 273 -27.62 -17.17 -3.31
C GLU A 273 -27.90 -17.08 -1.79
N GLU A 274 -26.86 -17.14 -0.94
CA GLU A 274 -26.96 -16.98 0.51
C GLU A 274 -26.82 -15.51 0.94
N THR A 275 -25.62 -15.05 1.30
CA THR A 275 -25.48 -13.72 1.94
C THR A 275 -24.38 -12.85 1.36
N VAL A 276 -23.37 -13.42 0.71
CA VAL A 276 -22.32 -12.63 0.05
C VAL A 276 -22.80 -12.15 -1.31
N ASP A 277 -22.84 -10.83 -1.48
CA ASP A 277 -23.21 -10.20 -2.75
C ASP A 277 -22.50 -8.85 -2.82
N ALA A 278 -21.32 -8.78 -3.45
CA ALA A 278 -20.49 -7.57 -3.47
C ALA A 278 -19.63 -7.48 -4.72
N VAL A 279 -19.41 -6.25 -5.20
CA VAL A 279 -18.57 -5.92 -6.36
C VAL A 279 -17.60 -4.82 -5.98
N GLY A 280 -16.33 -4.96 -6.36
CA GLY A 280 -15.32 -3.95 -6.10
C GLY A 280 -13.90 -4.50 -6.25
N VAL A 281 -13.00 -4.05 -5.38
CA VAL A 281 -11.62 -4.56 -5.30
C VAL A 281 -11.41 -5.39 -4.04
N THR A 282 -10.78 -6.54 -4.21
CA THR A 282 -10.24 -7.41 -3.15
C THR A 282 -8.73 -7.19 -3.04
N THR A 283 -8.13 -7.78 -2.01
CA THR A 283 -6.67 -7.96 -1.92
C THR A 283 -6.36 -9.45 -1.93
N PRO A 284 -5.48 -9.96 -2.83
CA PRO A 284 -5.06 -11.34 -2.81
C PRO A 284 -4.58 -11.76 -1.41
N GLY A 285 -5.17 -12.84 -0.89
CA GLY A 285 -4.90 -13.34 0.47
C GLY A 285 -6.03 -13.06 1.46
N LEU A 286 -7.01 -12.21 1.13
CA LEU A 286 -8.17 -11.94 1.97
C LEU A 286 -9.51 -12.27 1.26
N PRO A 287 -10.46 -12.94 1.94
CA PRO A 287 -11.68 -13.46 1.33
C PRO A 287 -12.86 -12.47 1.36
N PHE A 288 -12.66 -11.22 0.96
CA PHE A 288 -13.74 -10.21 0.91
C PHE A 288 -13.41 -9.03 -0.01
N VAL A 289 -14.45 -8.28 -0.43
CA VAL A 289 -14.31 -7.00 -1.13
C VAL A 289 -13.91 -5.91 -0.13
N ALA A 290 -12.74 -5.33 -0.30
CA ALA A 290 -12.19 -4.32 0.60
C ALA A 290 -12.83 -2.93 0.37
N MET A 291 -13.09 -2.58 -0.89
CA MET A 291 -13.75 -1.33 -1.30
C MET A 291 -14.63 -1.61 -2.52
N GLY A 292 -15.85 -1.06 -2.52
CA GLY A 292 -16.85 -1.37 -3.54
C GLY A 292 -18.27 -1.13 -3.06
N HIS A 293 -19.21 -1.93 -3.55
CA HIS A 293 -20.61 -1.89 -3.15
C HIS A 293 -21.26 -3.27 -3.16
N ASN A 294 -22.38 -3.40 -2.45
CA ASN A 294 -23.18 -4.63 -2.39
C ASN A 294 -24.62 -4.45 -2.91
N GLY A 295 -24.81 -3.43 -3.75
CA GLY A 295 -26.11 -3.08 -4.33
C GLY A 295 -27.06 -2.36 -3.37
N THR A 296 -26.68 -2.23 -2.09
CA THR A 296 -27.40 -1.46 -1.06
C THR A 296 -26.56 -0.31 -0.54
N ILE A 297 -25.31 -0.58 -0.18
CA ILE A 297 -24.34 0.39 0.32
C ILE A 297 -23.04 0.32 -0.49
N ALA A 298 -22.26 1.40 -0.46
CA ALA A 298 -20.94 1.50 -1.05
C ALA A 298 -19.98 2.08 -0.02
N TRP A 299 -18.75 1.55 0.01
CA TRP A 299 -17.74 1.89 0.98
C TRP A 299 -16.37 2.05 0.36
N ALA A 300 -15.60 2.98 0.92
CA ALA A 300 -14.17 3.09 0.70
C ALA A 300 -13.48 3.42 2.01
N PHE A 301 -12.15 3.42 2.01
CA PHE A 301 -11.40 3.92 3.14
C PHE A 301 -10.15 4.70 2.73
N THR A 302 -9.72 5.57 3.63
CA THR A 302 -8.43 6.26 3.59
C THR A 302 -7.67 5.93 4.86
N VAL A 303 -6.35 6.06 4.84
CA VAL A 303 -5.56 5.90 6.08
C VAL A 303 -5.88 7.01 7.09
N ALA A 304 -6.03 6.63 8.36
CA ALA A 304 -6.10 7.52 9.50
C ALA A 304 -4.73 7.54 10.21
N PRO A 305 -3.94 8.62 10.08
CA PRO A 305 -2.57 8.67 10.62
C PRO A 305 -2.56 9.01 12.12
N VAL A 306 -3.39 8.32 12.89
CA VAL A 306 -3.56 8.47 14.34
C VAL A 306 -2.45 7.70 15.06
N ASP A 307 -1.95 8.25 16.15
CA ASP A 307 -0.91 7.64 16.98
C ASP A 307 -1.47 6.51 17.85
N VAL A 308 -1.15 5.28 17.46
CA VAL A 308 -1.49 4.03 18.12
C VAL A 308 -0.28 3.32 18.73
N PHE A 309 0.82 4.07 18.94
CA PHE A 309 2.03 3.59 19.57
C PHE A 309 2.31 4.32 20.87
N GLU A 310 3.19 3.72 21.67
CA GLU A 310 3.85 4.37 22.78
C GLU A 310 5.28 3.85 22.87
N THR A 311 6.22 4.73 23.22
CA THR A 311 7.61 4.34 23.41
C THR A 311 8.02 4.60 24.84
N TYR A 312 8.58 3.58 25.48
CA TYR A 312 8.98 3.59 26.88
C TYR A 312 10.47 3.36 27.05
N ARG A 313 11.07 4.01 28.05
CA ARG A 313 12.37 3.66 28.62
C ARG A 313 12.14 2.85 29.89
N GLN A 314 12.59 1.60 29.91
CA GLN A 314 12.57 0.74 31.10
C GLN A 314 13.99 0.57 31.65
N PRO A 315 14.27 0.92 32.93
CA PRO A 315 15.59 0.68 33.52
C PRO A 315 15.83 -0.83 33.63
N ARG A 316 17.08 -1.27 33.46
CA ARG A 316 17.49 -2.67 33.68
C ARG A 316 17.87 -2.88 35.13
N HIS A 317 17.56 -4.06 35.67
CA HIS A 317 17.97 -4.40 37.03
C HIS A 317 19.49 -4.53 37.11
N PRO A 318 20.16 -3.91 38.11
CA PRO A 318 21.63 -3.88 38.18
C PRO A 318 22.26 -5.27 38.29
N ASP A 319 21.61 -6.18 39.03
CA ASP A 319 22.14 -7.53 39.30
C ASP A 319 21.42 -8.66 38.52
N ASP A 320 20.41 -8.35 37.70
CA ASP A 320 19.63 -9.36 36.96
C ASP A 320 19.31 -8.86 35.55
N ALA A 321 20.13 -9.27 34.59
CA ALA A 321 20.02 -8.85 33.20
C ALA A 321 18.69 -9.27 32.50
N GLN A 322 17.87 -10.11 33.14
CA GLN A 322 16.55 -10.51 32.65
C GLN A 322 15.40 -9.72 33.29
N ARG A 323 15.69 -8.71 34.14
CA ARG A 323 14.67 -7.87 34.76
C ARG A 323 14.75 -6.42 34.31
N VAL A 324 13.59 -5.81 34.15
CA VAL A 324 13.39 -4.42 33.75
C VAL A 324 12.34 -3.75 34.64
N GLY A 325 12.44 -2.45 34.87
CA GLY A 325 11.49 -1.70 35.69
C GLY A 325 10.19 -1.44 34.92
N GLY A 326 9.06 -1.64 35.57
CA GLY A 326 7.73 -1.26 35.09
C GLY A 326 6.92 -0.59 36.21
N PRO A 327 5.65 -0.27 35.96
CA PRO A 327 4.81 0.48 36.90
C PRO A 327 4.58 -0.26 38.23
N ASP A 328 4.58 -1.61 38.19
CA ASP A 328 4.43 -2.47 39.36
C ASP A 328 5.76 -2.99 39.95
N GLY A 329 6.88 -2.36 39.59
CA GLY A 329 8.23 -2.78 39.99
C GLY A 329 8.95 -3.62 38.94
N TRP A 330 9.88 -4.49 39.37
CA TRP A 330 10.73 -5.26 38.45
C TRP A 330 9.97 -6.39 37.75
N GLN A 331 9.91 -6.33 36.43
CA GLN A 331 9.28 -7.32 35.55
C GLN A 331 10.34 -8.14 34.80
N ARG A 332 10.01 -9.38 34.44
CA ARG A 332 10.92 -10.25 33.69
C ARG A 332 10.79 -10.01 32.19
N MET A 333 11.92 -9.81 31.53
CA MET A 333 12.03 -9.76 30.08
C MET A 333 11.86 -11.17 29.50
N ILE A 334 11.16 -11.26 28.37
CA ILE A 334 10.93 -12.48 27.61
C ILE A 334 11.93 -12.50 26.46
N THR A 335 12.83 -13.47 26.48
CA THR A 335 13.76 -13.74 25.38
C THR A 335 13.19 -14.84 24.49
N ARG A 336 13.08 -14.58 23.18
CA ARG A 336 12.64 -15.54 22.17
C ARG A 336 13.78 -15.79 21.19
N LYS A 337 14.28 -17.02 21.17
CA LYS A 337 15.27 -17.48 20.20
C LYS A 337 14.56 -17.95 18.94
N THR A 338 14.98 -17.47 17.78
CA THR A 338 14.47 -17.89 16.49
C THR A 338 15.59 -18.37 15.58
N SER A 339 15.23 -19.24 14.65
CA SER A 339 16.07 -19.69 13.53
C SER A 339 15.52 -19.06 12.26
N ILE A 340 16.35 -18.33 11.50
CA ILE A 340 15.96 -17.68 10.24
C ILE A 340 16.68 -18.40 9.10
N GLU A 341 15.91 -19.10 8.27
CA GLU A 341 16.42 -19.77 7.07
C GLU A 341 16.79 -18.75 6.01
N ILE A 342 18.01 -18.84 5.45
CA ILE A 342 18.53 -17.90 4.47
C ILE A 342 19.02 -18.68 3.26
N ARG A 343 18.46 -18.39 2.08
CA ARG A 343 18.84 -19.10 0.86
C ARG A 343 20.32 -18.93 0.55
N GLY A 344 21.00 -20.05 0.32
CA GLY A 344 22.43 -20.09 0.04
C GLY A 344 23.32 -20.22 1.28
N ARG A 345 22.74 -20.20 2.49
CA ARG A 345 23.45 -20.61 3.71
C ARG A 345 23.17 -22.07 4.04
N GLU A 346 24.17 -22.79 4.54
CA GLU A 346 24.00 -24.16 5.06
C GLU A 346 23.35 -24.19 6.45
N LYS A 347 23.49 -23.12 7.23
CA LYS A 347 22.96 -23.01 8.58
C LYS A 347 22.09 -21.76 8.71
N PRO A 348 20.95 -21.85 9.39
CA PRO A 348 20.11 -20.70 9.63
C PRO A 348 20.77 -19.69 10.57
N LEU A 349 20.39 -18.43 10.42
CA LEU A 349 20.76 -17.36 11.33
C LEU A 349 19.99 -17.52 12.65
N GLN A 350 20.71 -17.63 13.76
CA GLN A 350 20.11 -17.58 15.09
C GLN A 350 19.95 -16.13 15.51
N HIS A 351 18.74 -15.74 15.92
CA HIS A 351 18.45 -14.38 16.37
C HIS A 351 17.61 -14.40 17.66
N GLU A 352 17.80 -13.40 18.51
CA GLU A 352 17.06 -13.25 19.76
C GLU A 352 16.18 -12.01 19.72
N PHE A 353 14.89 -12.18 19.95
CA PHE A 353 13.96 -11.09 20.18
C PHE A 353 13.68 -10.93 21.67
N PHE A 354 13.63 -9.68 22.12
CA PHE A 354 13.37 -9.32 23.50
C PHE A 354 12.02 -8.61 23.62
N TYR A 355 11.23 -8.99 24.62
CA TYR A 355 9.92 -8.42 24.91
C TYR A 355 9.79 -8.19 26.41
N THR A 356 8.92 -7.25 26.79
CA THR A 356 8.52 -7.01 28.17
C THR A 356 6.99 -7.07 28.23
N PRO A 357 6.37 -7.14 29.43
CA PRO A 357 4.91 -7.10 29.52
C PRO A 357 4.27 -5.89 28.84
N MET A 358 5.00 -4.78 28.68
CA MET A 358 4.50 -3.55 28.04
C MET A 358 4.63 -3.57 26.51
N GLY A 359 5.51 -4.41 25.93
CA GLY A 359 5.70 -4.45 24.50
C GLY A 359 7.03 -5.02 24.02
N ARG A 360 7.42 -4.62 22.82
CA ARG A 360 8.63 -5.10 22.14
C ARG A 360 9.84 -4.26 22.52
N VAL A 361 10.93 -4.90 22.93
CA VAL A 361 12.22 -4.20 23.05
C VAL A 361 12.75 -3.95 21.64
N VAL A 362 12.83 -2.67 21.25
CA VAL A 362 13.40 -2.25 19.97
C VAL A 362 14.89 -1.97 20.09
N ASP A 363 15.35 -1.75 21.31
CA ASP A 363 16.73 -1.39 21.57
C ASP A 363 17.10 -1.59 23.06
N LYS A 364 18.37 -1.92 23.31
CA LYS A 364 18.85 -2.45 24.58
C LYS A 364 20.23 -1.89 24.89
N GLU A 365 20.29 -1.02 25.90
CA GLU A 365 21.51 -0.46 26.48
C GLU A 365 21.91 -1.23 27.76
N ASP A 366 23.07 -0.90 28.34
CA ASP A 366 23.55 -1.49 29.59
C ASP A 366 22.62 -1.24 30.79
N ASP A 367 22.13 -0.01 30.95
CA ASP A 367 21.33 0.43 32.11
C ASP A 367 19.81 0.48 31.83
N HIS A 368 19.38 0.37 30.56
CA HIS A 368 17.97 0.45 30.18
C HIS A 368 17.65 -0.31 28.89
N VAL A 369 16.37 -0.51 28.64
CA VAL A 369 15.84 -0.92 27.33
C VAL A 369 14.83 0.11 26.84
N VAL A 370 14.69 0.23 25.52
CA VAL A 370 13.62 0.97 24.87
C VAL A 370 12.58 -0.02 24.36
N VAL A 371 11.33 0.22 24.75
CA VAL A 371 10.19 -0.64 24.43
C VAL A 371 9.18 0.14 23.60
N VAL A 372 8.72 -0.48 22.52
CA VAL A 372 7.58 0.01 21.74
C VAL A 372 6.36 -0.84 22.09
N ARG A 373 5.29 -0.15 22.50
CA ARG A 373 3.94 -0.67 22.62
C ARG A 373 3.14 -0.25 21.40
N TRP A 374 2.29 -1.14 20.91
CA TRP A 374 1.43 -0.90 19.76
C TRP A 374 0.04 -1.46 20.04
N ALA A 375 -1.00 -0.72 19.69
CA ALA A 375 -2.39 -1.15 19.86
C ALA A 375 -2.67 -2.52 19.23
N GLY A 376 -2.00 -2.82 18.10
CA GLY A 376 -2.13 -4.10 17.44
C GLY A 376 -1.62 -5.29 18.22
N PHE A 377 -0.86 -5.13 19.31
CA PHE A 377 -0.51 -6.25 20.20
C PHE A 377 -1.64 -6.64 21.15
N GLU A 378 -2.62 -5.78 21.37
CA GLU A 378 -3.68 -5.97 22.38
C GLU A 378 -5.04 -6.27 21.76
N LEU A 379 -5.25 -5.89 20.50
CA LEU A 379 -6.54 -6.04 19.83
C LEU A 379 -6.76 -7.44 19.26
N PRO A 380 -8.03 -7.92 19.17
CA PRO A 380 -8.35 -9.23 18.63
C PRO A 380 -7.92 -9.41 17.17
N LEU A 381 -7.28 -10.55 16.86
CA LEU A 381 -6.73 -10.85 15.53
C LEU A 381 -7.81 -11.20 14.49
N SER A 382 -8.94 -11.76 14.92
CA SER A 382 -10.05 -12.13 14.04
C SER A 382 -10.81 -10.93 13.45
N GLY A 383 -10.63 -9.74 14.04
CA GLY A 383 -11.42 -8.55 13.75
C GLY A 383 -11.45 -8.15 12.28
N ILE A 384 -10.32 -8.20 11.56
CA ILE A 384 -10.28 -7.79 10.15
C ILE A 384 -11.11 -8.72 9.26
N VAL A 385 -10.96 -10.04 9.37
CA VAL A 385 -11.62 -10.95 8.43
C VAL A 385 -13.11 -11.04 8.74
N SER A 386 -13.48 -11.21 10.01
CA SER A 386 -14.89 -11.25 10.44
C SER A 386 -15.62 -9.96 10.07
N ASN A 387 -15.02 -8.79 10.31
CA ASN A 387 -15.67 -7.52 10.00
C ASN A 387 -15.57 -7.12 8.53
N GLY A 388 -14.57 -7.59 7.78
CA GLY A 388 -14.51 -7.47 6.32
C GLY A 388 -15.68 -8.20 5.66
N LEU A 389 -15.96 -9.43 6.09
CA LEU A 389 -17.14 -10.19 5.65
C LEU A 389 -18.45 -9.53 6.11
N ALA A 390 -18.52 -9.04 7.35
CA ALA A 390 -19.69 -8.33 7.85
C ALA A 390 -19.97 -7.03 7.07
N LEU A 391 -18.91 -6.30 6.66
CA LEU A 391 -18.99 -5.10 5.85
C LEU A 391 -19.60 -5.41 4.47
N ASN A 392 -19.20 -6.52 3.84
CA ASN A 392 -19.73 -6.96 2.55
C ASN A 392 -21.24 -7.27 2.63
N ARG A 393 -21.73 -7.65 3.81
CA ARG A 393 -23.14 -7.99 4.09
C ARG A 393 -23.97 -6.82 4.64
N ALA A 394 -23.34 -5.70 5.02
CA ALA A 394 -24.02 -4.59 5.68
C ALA A 394 -25.06 -3.95 4.74
N ARG A 395 -26.18 -3.48 5.31
CA ARG A 395 -27.32 -2.94 4.53
C ARG A 395 -27.66 -1.50 4.88
N ASP A 396 -27.11 -0.99 5.97
CA ASP A 396 -27.38 0.35 6.46
C ASP A 396 -26.13 0.92 7.17
N PHE A 397 -26.18 2.21 7.50
CA PHE A 397 -25.06 2.88 8.16
C PHE A 397 -24.71 2.29 9.52
N GLN A 398 -25.68 1.74 10.28
CA GLN A 398 -25.44 1.23 11.63
C GLN A 398 -24.71 -0.12 11.61
N THR A 399 -25.13 -1.02 10.73
CA THR A 399 -24.45 -2.31 10.46
C THR A 399 -23.06 -2.06 9.88
N PHE A 400 -22.94 -1.14 8.92
CA PHE A 400 -21.66 -0.67 8.37
C PHE A 400 -20.73 -0.15 9.47
N ARG A 401 -21.20 0.76 10.33
CA ARG A 401 -20.40 1.38 11.39
C ARG A 401 -19.90 0.36 12.41
N ARG A 402 -20.74 -0.61 12.80
CA ARG A 402 -20.32 -1.70 13.69
C ARG A 402 -19.21 -2.54 13.07
N ALA A 403 -19.36 -2.92 11.79
CA ALA A 403 -18.32 -3.66 11.07
C ALA A 403 -17.02 -2.82 10.96
N ALA A 404 -17.13 -1.58 10.49
CA ALA A 404 -15.99 -0.67 10.31
C ALA A 404 -15.18 -0.48 11.59
N THR A 405 -15.84 -0.26 12.74
CA THR A 405 -15.17 -0.04 14.03
C THR A 405 -14.62 -1.33 14.67
N GLY A 406 -15.04 -2.51 14.19
CA GLY A 406 -14.59 -3.83 14.63
C GLY A 406 -13.30 -4.35 13.97
N MET A 407 -12.71 -3.61 13.03
CA MET A 407 -11.53 -4.01 12.22
C MET A 407 -10.20 -4.14 13.00
N GLY A 408 -10.23 -4.22 14.33
CA GLY A 408 -9.02 -4.33 15.17
C GLY A 408 -8.13 -3.09 15.08
N ALA A 409 -6.82 -3.30 14.86
CA ALA A 409 -5.82 -2.25 14.76
C ALA A 409 -5.78 -1.53 13.39
N LEU A 410 -6.72 -1.81 12.48
CA LEU A 410 -6.79 -1.13 11.20
C LEU A 410 -7.17 0.35 11.36
N SER A 411 -6.16 1.22 11.32
CA SER A 411 -6.30 2.67 11.46
C SER A 411 -6.67 3.34 10.14
N VAL A 412 -7.97 3.42 9.87
CA VAL A 412 -8.52 4.00 8.64
C VAL A 412 -9.75 4.87 8.92
N ASN A 413 -10.06 5.75 7.98
CA ASN A 413 -11.34 6.45 7.91
C ASN A 413 -12.16 5.82 6.80
N TRP A 414 -13.42 5.49 7.08
CA TRP A 414 -14.35 4.91 6.13
C TRP A 414 -15.33 5.95 5.64
N SER A 415 -15.61 5.92 4.34
CA SER A 415 -16.70 6.64 3.69
C SER A 415 -17.84 5.69 3.35
N TYR A 416 -19.05 6.21 3.38
CA TYR A 416 -20.29 5.46 3.18
C TYR A 416 -21.24 6.24 2.29
N SER A 417 -21.93 5.51 1.42
CA SER A 417 -23.12 6.00 0.71
C SER A 417 -24.09 4.85 0.49
N ASP A 418 -25.39 5.12 0.39
CA ASP A 418 -26.36 4.07 0.07
C ASP A 418 -27.42 4.49 -0.94
N ARG A 419 -28.19 3.48 -1.37
CA ARG A 419 -29.29 3.60 -2.34
C ARG A 419 -30.43 4.50 -1.86
N GLU A 420 -30.57 4.70 -0.56
CA GLU A 420 -31.58 5.59 0.04
C GLU A 420 -31.14 7.07 0.00
N GLY A 421 -29.90 7.33 -0.40
CA GLY A 421 -29.34 8.66 -0.51
C GLY A 421 -28.63 9.14 0.75
N ASN A 422 -28.37 8.25 1.72
CA ASN A 422 -27.56 8.61 2.87
C ASN A 422 -26.09 8.66 2.49
N ILE A 423 -25.36 9.57 3.13
CA ILE A 423 -23.90 9.68 3.08
C ILE A 423 -23.33 9.66 4.49
N GLY A 424 -22.22 8.96 4.70
CA GLY A 424 -21.67 8.75 6.03
C GLY A 424 -20.16 8.66 6.08
N TYR A 425 -19.64 8.77 7.29
CA TYR A 425 -18.21 8.71 7.60
C TYR A 425 -18.02 8.04 8.97
N VAL A 426 -17.00 7.19 9.09
CA VAL A 426 -16.64 6.51 10.35
C VAL A 426 -15.12 6.44 10.45
N GLN A 427 -14.54 7.00 11.51
CA GLN A 427 -13.14 6.73 11.86
C GLN A 427 -13.07 5.42 12.67
N SER A 428 -12.31 4.44 12.21
CA SER A 428 -12.23 3.12 12.87
C SER A 428 -11.02 2.94 13.77
N THR A 429 -10.15 3.93 13.95
CA THR A 429 -8.93 3.74 14.72
C THR A 429 -9.19 3.45 16.21
N PRO A 430 -8.57 2.43 16.79
CA PRO A 430 -8.60 2.19 18.24
C PRO A 430 -7.71 3.19 18.98
N ILE A 431 -8.26 4.35 19.33
CA ILE A 431 -7.53 5.44 20.03
C ILE A 431 -7.23 5.01 21.48
N PRO A 432 -5.94 4.91 21.90
CA PRO A 432 -5.58 4.61 23.28
C PRO A 432 -6.00 5.74 24.25
N VAL A 433 -6.49 5.37 25.43
CA VAL A 433 -6.81 6.33 26.50
C VAL A 433 -5.53 6.66 27.26
N ARG A 434 -5.04 7.89 27.12
CA ARG A 434 -3.80 8.37 27.76
C ARG A 434 -4.10 9.36 28.88
N ARG A 435 -3.28 9.34 29.94
CA ARG A 435 -3.34 10.29 31.07
C ARG A 435 -2.29 11.40 30.96
N HIS A 436 -1.69 11.56 29.78
CA HIS A 436 -0.70 12.58 29.43
C HIS A 436 -0.95 13.12 28.02
N ASP A 437 -0.30 14.24 27.70
CA ASP A 437 -0.33 14.94 26.41
C ASP A 437 1.04 14.89 25.68
N ARG A 438 1.99 14.09 26.19
CA ARG A 438 3.34 13.91 25.63
C ARG A 438 3.39 12.89 24.50
N PHE A 439 3.03 13.27 23.28
CA PHE A 439 3.04 12.39 22.10
C PHE A 439 4.41 12.34 21.41
N PHE A 440 4.72 11.23 20.74
CA PHE A 440 5.96 11.04 19.97
C PHE A 440 7.25 11.24 20.79
N THR A 441 7.19 10.95 22.09
CA THR A 441 8.33 11.04 23.02
C THR A 441 8.65 9.68 23.63
N VAL A 442 9.81 9.57 24.28
CA VAL A 442 10.16 8.37 25.07
C VAL A 442 9.74 8.61 26.52
N LEU A 443 8.76 7.85 26.99
CA LEU A 443 8.19 7.98 28.33
C LEU A 443 8.94 7.12 29.37
N ASP A 444 8.87 7.51 30.63
CA ASP A 444 9.35 6.67 31.74
C ASP A 444 8.32 5.57 32.02
N ALA A 445 8.73 4.31 31.87
CA ALA A 445 7.88 3.15 32.08
C ALA A 445 7.55 2.86 33.55
N THR A 446 8.30 3.43 34.49
CA THR A 446 8.11 3.20 35.93
C THR A 446 7.03 4.09 36.53
N ASP A 447 6.64 5.14 35.81
CA ASP A 447 5.55 6.04 36.18
C ASP A 447 4.21 5.50 35.65
N PRO A 448 3.29 5.05 36.52
CA PRO A 448 2.01 4.46 36.11
C PRO A 448 1.07 5.46 35.42
N THR A 449 1.36 6.76 35.45
CA THR A 449 0.58 7.76 34.69
C THR A 449 0.89 7.74 33.18
N ASN A 450 1.96 7.06 32.77
CA ASN A 450 2.33 6.86 31.36
C ASN A 450 1.74 5.57 30.74
N ASP A 451 1.03 4.77 31.53
CA ASP A 451 0.37 3.57 31.03
C ASP A 451 -0.97 3.90 30.36
N TRP A 452 -1.37 3.06 29.40
CA TRP A 452 -2.67 3.19 28.73
C TRP A 452 -3.79 2.67 29.63
N ASP A 453 -4.92 3.38 29.63
CA ASP A 453 -6.15 2.95 30.32
C ASP A 453 -7.15 2.32 29.32
N GLY A 454 -6.63 1.36 28.55
CA GLY A 454 -7.37 0.74 27.44
C GLY A 454 -7.57 1.67 26.24
N PHE A 455 -8.68 1.48 25.53
CA PHE A 455 -9.03 2.20 24.30
C PHE A 455 -10.39 2.86 24.43
N HIS A 456 -10.59 3.99 23.74
CA HIS A 456 -11.92 4.57 23.63
C HIS A 456 -12.90 3.55 23.00
N PRO A 457 -14.12 3.41 23.55
CA PRO A 457 -15.12 2.49 23.02
C PRO A 457 -15.36 2.72 21.51
N PRO A 458 -15.58 1.66 20.71
CA PRO A 458 -15.87 1.78 19.27
C PRO A 458 -16.96 2.82 18.94
N ASP A 459 -18.01 2.88 19.76
CA ASP A 459 -19.13 3.80 19.59
C ASP A 459 -18.78 5.27 19.90
N ASN A 460 -17.64 5.53 20.54
CA ASN A 460 -17.14 6.85 20.89
C ASN A 460 -16.05 7.35 19.93
N ARG A 461 -15.86 6.73 18.76
CA ARG A 461 -14.96 7.23 17.70
C ARG A 461 -15.67 8.23 16.79
N PRO A 462 -14.97 9.18 16.14
CA PRO A 462 -15.61 10.16 15.25
C PRO A 462 -16.43 9.51 14.12
N TRP A 463 -17.65 9.97 13.92
CA TRP A 463 -18.52 9.55 12.83
C TRP A 463 -19.48 10.67 12.44
N ALA A 464 -20.01 10.61 11.23
CA ALA A 464 -21.05 11.51 10.74
C ALA A 464 -22.01 10.76 9.80
N LEU A 465 -23.28 11.16 9.80
CA LEU A 465 -24.30 10.69 8.87
C LEU A 465 -25.13 11.89 8.41
N ASN A 466 -25.22 12.09 7.10
CA ASN A 466 -26.03 13.14 6.47
C ASN A 466 -25.82 14.56 7.05
N PRO A 467 -24.58 15.11 7.03
CA PRO A 467 -24.36 16.48 7.51
C PRO A 467 -25.09 17.50 6.64
N GLU A 468 -25.47 18.64 7.22
CA GLU A 468 -26.24 19.70 6.53
C GLU A 468 -25.55 20.22 5.26
N GLN A 469 -24.21 20.27 5.25
CA GLN A 469 -23.43 20.72 4.08
C GLN A 469 -23.59 19.82 2.85
N GLY A 470 -24.14 18.61 3.01
CA GLY A 470 -24.49 17.71 1.92
C GLY A 470 -23.30 16.98 1.28
N TRP A 471 -22.14 16.98 1.93
CA TRP A 471 -20.97 16.21 1.51
C TRP A 471 -20.09 15.85 2.71
N LEU A 472 -19.35 14.74 2.59
CA LEU A 472 -18.27 14.35 3.50
C LEU A 472 -17.05 14.00 2.65
N ALA A 473 -15.85 14.31 3.15
CA ALA A 473 -14.63 13.97 2.45
C ALA A 473 -13.49 13.68 3.42
N ASN A 474 -12.53 12.90 2.96
CA ASN A 474 -11.30 12.66 3.69
C ASN A 474 -10.12 12.53 2.72
N SER A 475 -9.02 13.18 3.06
CA SER A 475 -7.73 13.01 2.39
C SER A 475 -6.59 12.82 3.40
N ASN A 476 -6.81 11.95 4.39
CA ASN A 476 -5.95 11.71 5.55
C ASN A 476 -5.83 12.92 6.51
N ASN A 477 -6.81 13.81 6.48
CA ASN A 477 -6.96 14.92 7.43
C ASN A 477 -7.47 14.45 8.79
N HIS A 478 -7.41 15.34 9.78
CA HIS A 478 -7.97 15.11 11.11
C HIS A 478 -9.47 14.81 11.02
N ALA A 479 -9.91 13.77 11.74
CA ALA A 479 -11.25 13.20 11.62
C ALA A 479 -12.33 13.95 12.41
N ALA A 480 -11.92 14.76 13.39
CA ALA A 480 -12.83 15.42 14.32
C ALA A 480 -12.60 16.95 14.35
N GLY A 481 -13.66 17.69 14.68
CA GLY A 481 -13.58 19.15 14.91
C GLY A 481 -13.03 19.50 16.30
N GLU A 482 -12.89 20.79 16.56
CA GLU A 482 -12.33 21.32 17.82
C GLU A 482 -13.15 20.94 19.07
N ASP A 483 -14.46 20.73 18.91
CA ASP A 483 -15.37 20.36 20.01
C ASP A 483 -15.27 18.88 20.42
N TRP A 484 -14.39 18.09 19.78
CA TRP A 484 -14.24 16.68 20.08
C TRP A 484 -13.52 16.47 21.43
N PRO A 485 -14.10 15.68 22.35
CA PRO A 485 -13.67 15.67 23.76
C PRO A 485 -12.38 14.90 24.03
N TYR A 486 -11.85 14.16 23.06
CA TYR A 486 -10.69 13.26 23.25
C TYR A 486 -9.54 13.61 22.30
N PRO A 487 -8.28 13.68 22.75
CA PRO A 487 -7.16 13.88 21.86
C PRO A 487 -7.06 12.77 20.80
N ILE A 488 -6.84 13.15 19.54
CA ILE A 488 -6.53 12.23 18.44
C ILE A 488 -5.16 12.62 17.87
N PRO A 489 -4.06 12.37 18.62
CA PRO A 489 -2.71 12.69 18.15
C PRO A 489 -2.40 11.97 16.83
N GLY A 490 -1.65 12.60 15.94
CA GLY A 490 -1.36 12.03 14.63
C GLY A 490 -0.68 12.99 13.66
N PHE A 491 -0.29 12.46 12.50
CA PHE A 491 0.35 13.21 11.41
C PHE A 491 -0.62 13.42 10.25
N TYR A 492 -1.45 14.45 10.35
CA TYR A 492 -2.55 14.69 9.41
C TYR A 492 -2.14 15.49 8.17
N LYS A 493 -2.77 15.19 7.04
CA LYS A 493 -2.54 15.88 5.75
C LYS A 493 -3.69 16.83 5.45
N HIS A 494 -3.39 18.09 5.17
CA HIS A 494 -4.41 19.14 5.01
C HIS A 494 -4.49 19.73 3.60
N LEU A 495 -3.40 19.74 2.82
CA LEU A 495 -3.36 20.40 1.50
C LEU A 495 -4.46 19.89 0.56
N ARG A 496 -4.53 18.58 0.31
CA ARG A 496 -5.59 18.00 -0.55
C ARG A 496 -7.00 18.24 0.01
N MET A 497 -7.16 18.26 1.34
CA MET A 497 -8.47 18.42 1.98
C MET A 497 -9.01 19.84 1.80
N ARG A 498 -8.14 20.87 1.80
CA ARG A 498 -8.51 22.24 1.47
C ARG A 498 -9.12 22.29 0.07
N ARG A 499 -8.41 21.75 -0.92
CA ARG A 499 -8.90 21.64 -2.30
C ARG A 499 -10.25 20.94 -2.42
N ILE A 500 -10.42 19.80 -1.75
CA ILE A 500 -11.69 19.04 -1.76
C ILE A 500 -12.82 19.86 -1.16
N SER A 501 -12.58 20.47 0.00
CA SER A 501 -13.57 21.30 0.69
C SER A 501 -14.01 22.48 -0.18
N ASP A 502 -13.08 23.19 -0.80
CA ASP A 502 -13.36 24.32 -1.68
C ASP A 502 -14.20 23.89 -2.88
N TYR A 503 -13.83 22.79 -3.54
CA TYR A 503 -14.55 22.27 -4.70
C TYR A 503 -15.98 21.83 -4.35
N LEU A 504 -16.14 21.02 -3.31
CA LEU A 504 -17.44 20.50 -2.88
C LEU A 504 -18.37 21.59 -2.34
N SER A 505 -17.81 22.67 -1.79
CA SER A 505 -18.55 23.83 -1.29
C SER A 505 -18.94 24.81 -2.38
N ALA A 506 -18.08 25.03 -3.38
CA ALA A 506 -18.30 26.05 -4.42
C ALA A 506 -19.39 25.67 -5.42
N GLN A 507 -19.56 24.38 -5.71
CA GLN A 507 -20.48 23.92 -6.73
C GLN A 507 -21.84 23.49 -6.13
N THR A 508 -22.90 23.80 -6.86
CA THR A 508 -24.29 23.55 -6.42
C THR A 508 -24.66 22.08 -6.58
N ARG A 509 -24.28 21.46 -7.69
CA ARG A 509 -24.53 20.05 -7.99
C ARG A 509 -23.42 19.42 -8.80
N PHE A 510 -23.24 18.12 -8.62
CA PHE A 510 -22.24 17.31 -9.31
C PHE A 510 -22.86 16.11 -10.02
N ASP A 511 -22.16 15.58 -11.01
CA ASP A 511 -22.41 14.26 -11.58
C ASP A 511 -21.21 13.31 -11.42
N SER A 512 -21.32 12.09 -11.95
CA SER A 512 -20.22 11.10 -11.89
C SER A 512 -18.98 11.52 -12.69
N GLU A 513 -19.13 12.37 -13.72
CA GLU A 513 -18.00 12.88 -14.51
C GLU A 513 -17.23 13.95 -13.73
N ASP A 514 -17.93 14.82 -13.00
CA ASP A 514 -17.30 15.76 -12.08
C ASP A 514 -16.45 15.04 -11.03
N MET A 515 -16.95 13.93 -10.47
CA MET A 515 -16.18 13.10 -9.53
C MET A 515 -14.89 12.59 -10.17
N ARG A 516 -14.97 11.99 -11.36
CA ARG A 516 -13.81 11.44 -12.09
C ARG A 516 -12.79 12.53 -12.44
N ARG A 517 -13.24 13.65 -12.98
CA ARG A 517 -12.37 14.78 -13.35
C ARG A 517 -11.64 15.33 -12.13
N PHE A 518 -12.31 15.38 -10.99
CA PHE A 518 -11.71 15.91 -9.77
C PHE A 518 -10.63 15.00 -9.20
N GLN A 519 -10.80 13.67 -9.26
CA GLN A 519 -9.74 12.69 -8.95
C GLN A 519 -8.49 12.88 -9.83
N LEU A 520 -8.66 13.44 -11.04
CA LEU A 520 -7.57 13.69 -11.99
C LEU A 520 -6.95 15.09 -11.88
N SER A 521 -7.43 15.95 -10.97
CA SER A 521 -6.93 17.31 -10.79
C SER A 521 -5.45 17.34 -10.36
N GLN A 522 -4.62 17.96 -11.21
CA GLN A 522 -3.20 18.25 -10.95
C GLN A 522 -2.94 19.65 -10.41
N ARG A 523 -4.00 20.39 -10.05
CA ARG A 523 -3.83 21.69 -9.37
C ARG A 523 -3.31 21.42 -7.95
N SER A 524 -2.16 22.01 -7.62
CA SER A 524 -1.46 21.74 -6.36
C SER A 524 -1.67 22.85 -5.35
N ASP A 525 -2.30 22.54 -4.21
CA ASP A 525 -2.44 23.52 -3.11
C ASP A 525 -1.08 23.90 -2.51
N ARG A 526 -0.07 23.02 -2.63
CA ARG A 526 1.32 23.35 -2.28
C ARG A 526 1.85 24.43 -3.21
N ALA A 527 1.75 24.22 -4.52
CA ALA A 527 2.21 25.20 -5.50
C ALA A 527 1.54 26.55 -5.27
N LEU A 528 0.21 26.56 -5.15
CA LEU A 528 -0.54 27.80 -4.93
C LEU A 528 -0.13 28.54 -3.65
N SER A 529 0.28 27.83 -2.60
CA SER A 529 0.67 28.42 -1.32
C SER A 529 2.09 29.03 -1.34
N TRP A 530 2.98 28.50 -2.19
CA TRP A 530 4.41 28.85 -2.13
C TRP A 530 4.99 29.45 -3.42
N ARG A 531 4.24 29.50 -4.52
CA ARG A 531 4.74 30.06 -5.80
C ARG A 531 5.14 31.53 -5.67
N ASP A 532 4.39 32.33 -4.92
CA ASP A 532 4.62 33.78 -4.86
C ASP A 532 5.93 34.06 -4.09
N TRP A 533 6.20 33.29 -3.03
CA TRP A 533 7.48 33.34 -2.34
C TRP A 533 8.64 32.92 -3.25
N LEU A 534 8.47 31.86 -4.06
CA LEU A 534 9.48 31.47 -5.06
C LEU A 534 9.71 32.58 -6.10
N ALA A 535 8.65 33.28 -6.53
CA ALA A 535 8.76 34.40 -7.44
C ALA A 535 9.49 35.60 -6.82
N ASP A 536 9.20 35.92 -5.55
CA ASP A 536 9.87 37.00 -4.82
C ASP A 536 11.37 36.69 -4.66
N LEU A 537 11.74 35.46 -4.30
CA LEU A 537 13.13 35.00 -4.25
C LEU A 537 13.83 35.10 -5.61
N ALA A 538 13.13 34.79 -6.70
CA ALA A 538 13.66 34.95 -8.05
C ALA A 538 13.86 36.44 -8.38
N GLU A 539 12.92 37.31 -8.03
CA GLU A 539 13.04 38.75 -8.27
C GLU A 539 14.18 39.40 -7.46
N ASP A 540 14.26 39.12 -6.16
CA ASP A 540 15.28 39.63 -5.24
C ASP A 540 16.69 39.20 -5.64
N SER A 541 16.80 38.05 -6.31
CA SER A 541 18.06 37.53 -6.83
C SER A 541 18.35 37.96 -8.28
N GLY A 542 17.60 38.93 -8.82
CA GLY A 542 17.82 39.54 -10.13
C GLY A 542 17.25 38.77 -11.31
N ARG A 543 16.41 37.76 -11.08
CA ARG A 543 15.82 36.86 -12.10
C ARG A 543 14.37 37.27 -12.43
N THR A 544 14.16 38.54 -12.76
CA THR A 544 12.83 39.14 -12.95
C THR A 544 11.96 38.45 -14.00
N ALA A 545 12.55 37.91 -15.08
CA ALA A 545 11.79 37.17 -16.10
C ALA A 545 11.19 35.87 -15.52
N ILE A 546 11.99 35.09 -14.80
CA ILE A 546 11.55 33.85 -14.13
C ILE A 546 10.48 34.18 -13.08
N ALA A 547 10.67 35.26 -12.30
CA ALA A 547 9.67 35.72 -11.33
C ALA A 547 8.31 36.02 -11.99
N SER A 548 8.31 36.69 -13.15
CA SER A 548 7.07 36.96 -13.91
C SER A 548 6.38 35.67 -14.36
N GLU A 549 7.14 34.72 -14.89
CA GLU A 549 6.60 33.42 -15.34
C GLU A 549 6.01 32.61 -14.18
N ILE A 550 6.66 32.60 -13.01
CA ILE A 550 6.16 31.93 -11.80
C ILE A 550 4.84 32.56 -11.33
N ARG A 551 4.71 33.89 -11.37
CA ARG A 551 3.47 34.59 -10.97
C ARG A 551 2.33 34.37 -11.94
N GLU A 552 2.62 34.23 -13.24
CA GLU A 552 1.63 33.92 -14.27
C GLU A 552 1.21 32.44 -14.26
N TRP A 553 2.06 31.54 -13.75
CA TRP A 553 1.77 30.11 -13.70
C TRP A 553 0.53 29.80 -12.84
N ASP A 554 -0.38 29.01 -13.39
CA ASP A 554 -1.69 28.69 -12.82
C ASP A 554 -1.65 27.77 -11.58
N GLY A 555 -0.47 27.25 -11.23
CA GLY A 555 -0.26 26.30 -10.12
C GLY A 555 -0.67 24.86 -10.46
N VAL A 556 -0.85 24.54 -11.74
CA VAL A 556 -1.16 23.18 -12.18
C VAL A 556 0.11 22.44 -12.58
N MET A 557 0.33 21.29 -11.95
CA MET A 557 1.53 20.45 -12.09
C MET A 557 1.47 19.58 -13.35
N ARG A 558 1.32 20.19 -14.54
CA ARG A 558 1.26 19.48 -15.83
C ARG A 558 2.62 18.91 -16.20
N ALA A 559 2.63 17.77 -16.88
CA ALA A 559 3.87 17.17 -17.38
C ALA A 559 4.59 18.09 -18.39
N GLU A 560 3.86 18.94 -19.11
CA GLU A 560 4.41 19.83 -20.13
C GLU A 560 4.81 21.20 -19.58
N SER A 561 4.62 21.46 -18.27
CA SER A 561 4.84 22.77 -17.66
C SER A 561 6.27 22.93 -17.13
N ASP A 562 6.98 23.92 -17.66
CA ASP A 562 8.31 24.35 -17.22
C ASP A 562 8.29 24.88 -15.78
N MET A 563 7.33 25.74 -15.45
CA MET A 563 7.21 26.30 -14.10
C MET A 563 6.81 25.25 -13.07
N ALA A 564 6.05 24.23 -13.46
CA ALA A 564 5.82 23.07 -12.60
C ALA A 564 7.10 22.27 -12.35
N GLY A 565 7.95 22.09 -13.36
CA GLY A 565 9.26 21.45 -13.23
C GLY A 565 10.19 22.23 -12.30
N LEU A 566 10.30 23.54 -12.50
CA LEU A 566 11.09 24.44 -11.65
C LEU A 566 10.60 24.41 -10.20
N PHE A 567 9.29 24.54 -9.97
CA PHE A 567 8.71 24.48 -8.62
C PHE A 567 8.99 23.14 -7.95
N GLN A 568 8.84 22.03 -8.69
CA GLN A 568 9.06 20.69 -8.15
C GLN A 568 10.54 20.49 -7.75
N LEU A 569 11.49 20.92 -8.58
CA LEU A 569 12.91 20.91 -8.21
C LEU A 569 13.18 21.76 -6.97
N TRP A 570 12.72 23.01 -7.00
CA TRP A 570 12.94 23.95 -5.91
C TRP A 570 12.43 23.39 -4.58
N TRP A 571 11.24 22.80 -4.56
CA TRP A 571 10.67 22.20 -3.34
C TRP A 571 11.53 21.08 -2.78
N HIS A 572 12.11 20.24 -3.64
CA HIS A 572 12.94 19.12 -3.22
C HIS A 572 14.33 19.57 -2.76
N TYR A 573 14.95 20.53 -3.46
CA TYR A 573 16.19 21.15 -3.00
C TYR A 573 16.00 21.98 -1.74
N LEU A 574 14.81 22.56 -1.51
CA LEU A 574 14.50 23.27 -0.27
C LEU A 574 14.56 22.30 0.92
N ALA A 575 13.97 21.11 0.80
CA ALA A 575 14.08 20.07 1.84
C ALA A 575 15.55 19.72 2.14
N ARG A 576 16.37 19.56 1.10
CA ARG A 576 17.82 19.33 1.26
C ARG A 576 18.48 20.52 1.97
N ALA A 577 18.28 21.74 1.50
CA ALA A 577 18.89 22.95 2.07
C ALA A 577 18.51 23.17 3.55
N VAL A 578 17.30 22.79 3.95
CA VAL A 578 16.81 22.91 5.33
C VAL A 578 17.33 21.79 6.23
N PHE A 579 17.44 20.56 5.73
CA PHE A 579 17.72 19.38 6.56
C PHE A 579 19.14 18.80 6.43
N GLU A 580 19.90 19.09 5.37
CA GLU A 580 21.26 18.55 5.13
C GLU A 580 22.25 18.94 6.24
N ALA A 581 22.15 20.15 6.78
CA ALA A 581 22.99 20.58 7.91
C ALA A 581 22.80 19.70 9.17
N ARG A 582 21.66 18.99 9.29
CA ARG A 582 21.35 18.13 10.44
C ARG A 582 21.99 16.75 10.36
N GLU A 583 22.56 16.33 9.23
CA GLU A 583 23.28 15.05 9.09
C GLU A 583 24.52 14.98 10.00
N ALA A 584 25.11 16.15 10.31
CA ALA A 584 26.24 16.27 11.22
C ALA A 584 25.85 16.17 12.70
N GLU A 585 24.58 16.43 13.05
CA GLU A 585 24.08 16.47 14.44
C GLU A 585 23.14 15.31 14.79
N ARG A 586 22.54 14.66 13.77
CA ARG A 586 21.68 13.48 13.89
C ARG A 586 21.95 12.52 12.72
N PRO A 587 21.89 11.20 12.93
CA PRO A 587 22.11 10.20 11.87
C PRO A 587 20.97 10.09 10.84
N ALA A 588 19.99 11.00 10.85
CA ALA A 588 18.88 11.00 9.89
C ALA A 588 19.28 11.77 8.63
N GLN A 589 19.20 11.12 7.47
CA GLN A 589 19.57 11.71 6.19
C GLN A 589 18.48 12.70 5.74
N TRP A 590 18.84 13.79 5.06
CA TRP A 590 17.90 14.90 4.78
C TRP A 590 16.63 14.45 4.05
N TRP A 591 16.73 13.42 3.19
CA TRP A 591 15.59 12.90 2.43
C TRP A 591 14.55 12.20 3.31
N GLU A 592 14.94 11.66 4.47
CA GLU A 592 14.01 11.05 5.42
C GLU A 592 13.12 12.11 6.08
N LEU A 593 13.61 13.34 6.18
CA LEU A 593 12.90 14.48 6.76
C LEU A 593 12.07 15.26 5.72
N ARG A 594 12.24 14.98 4.42
CA ARG A 594 11.51 15.65 3.33
C ARG A 594 9.99 15.67 3.52
N PRO A 595 9.30 14.59 3.97
CA PRO A 595 7.85 14.62 4.21
C PRO A 595 7.42 15.63 5.28
N LEU A 596 8.32 16.01 6.19
CA LEU A 596 8.05 16.99 7.24
C LEU A 596 8.17 18.43 6.75
N LEU A 597 8.66 18.66 5.51
CA LEU A 597 8.84 20.02 4.98
C LEU A 597 7.53 20.81 4.95
N ASP A 598 6.42 20.19 4.54
CA ASP A 598 5.12 20.86 4.56
C ASP A 598 4.77 21.33 5.99
N ASN A 599 4.97 20.48 7.01
CA ASN A 599 4.72 20.87 8.40
C ASN A 599 5.66 21.98 8.87
N TRP A 600 6.95 21.89 8.51
CA TRP A 600 7.96 22.89 8.85
C TRP A 600 7.63 24.27 8.27
N MET A 601 7.16 24.30 7.03
CA MET A 601 6.78 25.54 6.35
C MET A 601 5.55 26.21 6.99
N HIS A 602 4.62 25.43 7.56
CA HIS A 602 3.39 25.95 8.18
C HIS A 602 3.52 26.24 9.68
N ALA A 603 4.54 25.73 10.36
CA ALA A 603 4.75 25.99 11.78
C ALA A 603 5.49 27.32 12.03
N SER A 604 5.17 27.97 13.15
CA SER A 604 5.91 29.12 13.67
C SER A 604 7.39 28.73 13.84
N PRO A 605 8.35 29.55 13.38
CA PRO A 605 9.79 29.24 13.51
C PRO A 605 10.23 28.89 14.94
N GLU A 606 9.52 29.44 15.93
CA GLU A 606 9.77 29.28 17.36
C GLU A 606 9.23 27.95 17.94
N GLU A 607 8.25 27.30 17.29
CA GLU A 607 7.52 26.14 17.83
C GLU A 607 7.96 24.78 17.23
N ALA A 608 8.68 24.76 16.08
CA ALA A 608 8.93 23.53 15.31
C ALA A 608 10.39 23.07 15.17
N PHE A 609 11.29 23.50 16.07
CA PHE A 609 12.70 23.08 16.18
C PHE A 609 13.66 23.52 15.02
N PRO A 610 14.93 23.93 15.31
CA PRO A 610 15.44 25.04 16.12
C PRO A 610 15.53 26.38 15.34
N ALA A 611 15.93 27.45 16.03
CA ALA A 611 15.91 28.86 15.61
C ALA A 611 17.05 29.32 14.65
N ASP A 612 17.86 28.40 14.12
CA ASP A 612 19.14 28.69 13.46
C ASP A 612 19.13 28.61 11.92
N VAL A 613 18.12 27.99 11.30
CA VAL A 613 17.98 27.93 9.83
C VAL A 613 17.25 29.17 9.30
N ASN A 614 17.95 30.01 8.53
CA ASN A 614 17.31 31.10 7.78
C ASN A 614 16.58 30.56 6.56
N ARG A 615 15.23 30.66 6.57
CA ARG A 615 14.36 30.09 5.53
C ARG A 615 14.63 30.69 4.15
N ASP A 616 14.81 32.01 4.05
CA ASP A 616 15.01 32.69 2.77
C ASP A 616 16.36 32.34 2.15
N GLN A 617 17.42 32.23 2.95
CA GLN A 617 18.73 31.78 2.47
C GLN A 617 18.69 30.34 1.97
N ALA A 618 18.02 29.44 2.69
CA ALA A 618 17.84 28.05 2.27
C ALA A 618 17.02 27.96 0.96
N ALA A 619 15.96 28.74 0.85
CA ALA A 619 15.10 28.76 -0.33
C ALA A 619 15.78 29.39 -1.54
N LEU A 620 16.61 30.42 -1.36
CA LEU A 620 17.44 30.99 -2.43
C LEU A 620 18.49 29.98 -2.91
N ARG A 621 19.19 29.30 -2.00
CA ARG A 621 20.13 28.22 -2.36
C ARG A 621 19.41 27.12 -3.15
N ALA A 622 18.23 26.72 -2.72
CA ALA A 622 17.42 25.72 -3.42
C ALA A 622 17.02 26.17 -4.84
N LEU A 623 16.70 27.44 -5.03
CA LEU A 623 16.42 28.01 -6.36
C LEU A 623 17.68 27.98 -7.23
N GLU A 624 18.85 28.33 -6.68
CA GLU A 624 20.12 28.24 -7.41
C GLU A 624 20.45 26.81 -7.84
N ASP A 625 20.25 25.83 -6.95
CA ASP A 625 20.46 24.41 -7.25
C ASP A 625 19.47 23.91 -8.31
N ALA A 626 18.20 24.29 -8.22
CA ALA A 626 17.21 23.98 -9.26
C ALA A 626 17.60 24.55 -10.63
N LEU A 627 18.09 25.80 -10.68
CA LEU A 627 18.50 26.44 -11.92
C LEU A 627 19.80 25.87 -12.51
N LYS A 628 20.64 25.19 -11.72
CA LYS A 628 21.80 24.44 -12.24
C LYS A 628 21.37 23.22 -13.05
N ILE A 629 20.29 22.54 -12.66
CA ILE A 629 19.66 21.48 -13.47
C ILE A 629 19.02 22.09 -14.73
N GLY A 630 18.46 23.29 -14.57
CA GLY A 630 17.79 24.04 -15.63
C GLY A 630 16.27 23.94 -15.54
N ILE A 631 15.61 24.82 -16.29
CA ILE A 631 14.15 24.86 -16.39
C ILE A 631 13.74 23.90 -17.51
N HIS A 632 13.00 22.85 -17.15
CA HIS A 632 12.50 21.84 -18.09
C HIS A 632 11.04 21.50 -17.76
N PRO A 633 10.27 20.97 -18.72
CA PRO A 633 8.92 20.49 -18.45
C PRO A 633 8.93 19.43 -17.35
N LEU A 634 7.99 19.49 -16.40
CA LEU A 634 7.94 18.54 -15.29
C LEU A 634 8.05 17.07 -15.73
N GLY A 635 7.42 16.68 -16.83
CA GLY A 635 7.36 15.33 -17.36
C GLY A 635 8.65 14.83 -18.02
N SER A 636 9.60 15.71 -18.35
CA SER A 636 10.93 15.28 -18.83
C SER A 636 11.81 14.76 -17.68
N MET A 637 11.47 15.13 -16.44
CA MET A 637 12.21 14.77 -15.23
C MET A 637 11.40 13.92 -14.26
N GLN A 638 10.08 14.09 -14.22
CA GLN A 638 9.14 13.33 -13.39
C GLN A 638 8.46 12.25 -14.21
N THR A 639 8.85 11.00 -13.97
CA THR A 639 8.38 9.86 -14.76
C THR A 639 7.91 8.69 -13.91
N LEU A 640 6.88 7.99 -14.38
CA LEU A 640 6.39 6.74 -13.82
C LEU A 640 6.90 5.58 -14.68
N GLY A 641 7.68 4.69 -14.07
CA GLY A 641 7.96 3.37 -14.63
C GLY A 641 7.39 2.32 -13.69
N ILE A 642 6.62 1.37 -14.24
CA ILE A 642 6.09 0.23 -13.49
C ILE A 642 6.96 -0.98 -13.84
N GLY A 643 7.53 -1.64 -12.82
CA GLY A 643 8.36 -2.83 -13.02
C GLY A 643 7.83 -4.02 -12.25
N HIS A 644 7.93 -5.21 -12.82
CA HIS A 644 7.90 -6.44 -12.01
C HIS A 644 9.18 -6.52 -11.19
N ALA A 645 9.18 -7.16 -10.02
CA ALA A 645 10.38 -7.30 -9.20
C ALA A 645 11.55 -8.08 -9.85
N MET A 646 11.28 -8.76 -10.97
CA MET A 646 12.31 -9.43 -11.76
C MET A 646 12.89 -8.55 -12.87
N ALA A 647 12.30 -7.37 -13.10
CA ALA A 647 12.65 -6.48 -14.19
C ALA A 647 13.96 -5.71 -13.95
N ASP A 648 14.47 -5.69 -12.72
CA ASP A 648 15.76 -5.05 -12.45
C ASP A 648 16.93 -5.76 -13.13
N ASN A 649 16.76 -7.03 -13.52
CA ASN A 649 17.68 -7.68 -14.45
C ASN A 649 17.28 -7.29 -15.89
N PRO A 650 18.08 -6.48 -16.62
CA PRO A 650 17.66 -5.94 -17.91
C PRO A 650 17.49 -7.00 -19.01
N LEU A 651 18.15 -8.16 -18.86
CA LEU A 651 17.98 -9.28 -19.78
C LEU A 651 16.63 -9.98 -19.54
N LEU A 652 16.25 -10.19 -18.27
CA LEU A 652 14.95 -10.77 -17.93
C LEU A 652 13.81 -9.82 -18.30
N ASP A 653 13.95 -8.52 -18.02
CA ASP A 653 12.95 -7.52 -18.41
C ASP A 653 12.72 -7.50 -19.91
N ARG A 654 13.81 -7.46 -20.69
CA ARG A 654 13.72 -7.49 -22.16
C ARG A 654 13.14 -8.81 -22.69
N TRP A 655 13.41 -9.92 -22.02
CA TRP A 655 13.00 -11.25 -22.49
C TRP A 655 11.53 -11.55 -22.17
N LEU A 656 11.05 -11.13 -21.01
CA LEU A 656 9.69 -11.38 -20.51
C LEU A 656 8.76 -10.16 -20.61
N ASN A 657 9.29 -9.01 -21.07
CA ASN A 657 8.56 -7.75 -21.21
C ASN A 657 7.86 -7.34 -19.90
N LEU A 658 8.63 -7.22 -18.81
CA LEU A 658 8.11 -7.09 -17.46
C LEU A 658 7.73 -5.65 -17.08
N SER A 659 8.48 -4.66 -17.57
CA SER A 659 8.29 -3.25 -17.24
C SER A 659 7.40 -2.50 -18.23
N ARG A 660 6.83 -1.39 -17.77
CA ARG A 660 6.19 -0.35 -18.59
C ARG A 660 6.75 1.02 -18.24
N GLY A 661 6.80 1.89 -19.25
CA GLY A 661 7.41 3.22 -19.13
C GLY A 661 8.95 3.18 -19.21
N PRO A 662 9.64 4.23 -18.71
CA PRO A 662 9.09 5.38 -18.01
C PRO A 662 8.18 6.26 -18.89
N VAL A 663 7.06 6.75 -18.34
CA VAL A 663 6.16 7.72 -18.99
C VAL A 663 6.13 9.04 -18.22
N PRO A 664 6.02 10.20 -18.89
CA PRO A 664 5.85 11.50 -18.24
C PRO A 664 4.63 11.53 -17.32
N ARG A 665 4.77 12.13 -16.14
CA ARG A 665 3.69 12.15 -15.15
C ARG A 665 3.63 13.49 -14.41
N GLY A 666 2.49 14.17 -14.50
CA GLY A 666 2.19 15.38 -13.73
C GLY A 666 1.73 15.08 -12.30
N GLY A 667 1.32 16.13 -11.58
CA GLY A 667 0.93 16.07 -10.17
C GLY A 667 2.13 16.15 -9.21
N ASP A 668 1.84 16.46 -7.96
CA ASP A 668 2.77 16.44 -6.83
C ASP A 668 1.99 16.04 -5.56
N ALA A 669 2.62 16.05 -4.39
CA ALA A 669 1.96 15.71 -3.13
C ALA A 669 0.90 16.73 -2.65
N GLY A 670 0.82 17.92 -3.26
CA GLY A 670 -0.25 18.92 -3.04
C GLY A 670 -1.44 18.78 -4.00
N SER A 671 -1.33 17.94 -5.03
CA SER A 671 -2.38 17.67 -6.02
C SER A 671 -3.31 16.54 -5.57
N LEU A 672 -4.55 16.51 -6.07
CA LEU A 672 -5.45 15.37 -5.84
C LEU A 672 -5.02 14.13 -6.62
N ASN A 673 -4.71 14.31 -7.91
CA ASN A 673 -4.10 13.29 -8.75
C ASN A 673 -2.61 13.22 -8.43
N VAL A 674 -2.34 12.70 -7.24
CA VAL A 674 -1.07 12.85 -6.57
C VAL A 674 0.05 12.11 -7.28
N SER A 675 1.26 12.65 -7.19
CA SER A 675 2.50 11.97 -7.55
C SER A 675 3.49 12.09 -6.40
N TYR A 676 3.78 10.97 -5.75
CA TYR A 676 4.85 10.87 -4.76
C TYR A 676 6.11 10.35 -5.44
N VAL A 677 7.23 11.03 -5.21
CA VAL A 677 8.44 10.84 -6.02
C VAL A 677 9.65 10.51 -5.16
N GLY A 678 10.49 9.60 -5.62
CA GLY A 678 11.91 9.59 -5.24
C GLY A 678 12.62 10.71 -5.99
N PHE A 679 13.61 11.36 -5.36
CA PHE A 679 14.35 12.47 -5.94
C PHE A 679 15.85 12.18 -5.94
N ASP A 680 16.46 12.28 -7.11
CA ASP A 680 17.91 12.25 -7.30
C ASP A 680 18.43 13.70 -7.42
N PRO A 681 19.15 14.21 -6.40
CA PRO A 681 19.59 15.60 -6.37
C PRO A 681 20.76 15.91 -7.32
N ASP A 682 21.43 14.91 -7.88
CA ASP A 682 22.57 15.13 -8.79
C ASP A 682 22.09 15.29 -10.23
N THR A 683 21.06 14.52 -10.60
CA THR A 683 20.49 14.56 -11.95
C THR A 683 19.20 15.38 -12.06
N GLY A 684 18.59 15.73 -10.93
CA GLY A 684 17.27 16.36 -10.88
C GLY A 684 16.13 15.41 -11.24
N ARG A 685 16.38 14.10 -11.38
CA ARG A 685 15.36 13.14 -11.78
C ARG A 685 14.39 12.84 -10.63
N LEU A 686 13.11 12.75 -10.99
CA LEU A 686 12.01 12.49 -10.08
C LEU A 686 11.32 11.18 -10.51
N ARG A 687 11.52 10.10 -9.77
CA ARG A 687 10.85 8.82 -10.08
C ARG A 687 9.54 8.75 -9.31
N VAL A 688 8.41 8.74 -10.01
CA VAL A 688 7.10 8.52 -9.39
C VAL A 688 7.07 7.10 -8.82
N ARG A 689 6.84 7.01 -7.51
CA ARG A 689 6.73 5.78 -6.74
C ARG A 689 5.29 5.53 -6.33
N GLY A 690 4.59 6.57 -5.90
CA GLY A 690 3.22 6.46 -5.39
C GLY A 690 2.23 7.43 -6.04
N GLY A 691 0.96 7.05 -5.99
CA GLY A 691 -0.17 7.76 -6.57
C GLY A 691 -1.47 7.01 -6.33
N ALA A 692 -2.57 7.42 -6.97
CA ALA A 692 -3.81 6.64 -6.96
C ALA A 692 -3.55 5.21 -7.47
N SER A 693 -3.83 4.22 -6.63
CA SER A 693 -3.61 2.80 -6.91
C SER A 693 -4.81 2.12 -7.57
N MET A 694 -5.97 2.72 -7.37
CA MET A 694 -7.16 2.55 -8.18
C MET A 694 -8.01 3.81 -8.05
N ARG A 695 -9.03 3.95 -8.89
CA ARG A 695 -10.11 4.92 -8.72
C ARG A 695 -11.44 4.22 -8.89
N TYR A 696 -12.41 4.58 -8.07
CA TYR A 696 -13.79 4.21 -8.33
C TYR A 696 -14.73 5.40 -8.19
N VAL A 697 -15.84 5.31 -8.92
CA VAL A 697 -16.99 6.22 -8.82
C VAL A 697 -18.29 5.43 -8.83
N MET A 698 -19.20 5.77 -7.93
CA MET A 698 -20.54 5.22 -7.79
C MET A 698 -21.58 6.35 -7.85
N ASP A 699 -22.64 6.14 -8.62
CA ASP A 699 -23.84 6.96 -8.65
C ASP A 699 -25.05 6.06 -8.38
N TRP A 700 -25.72 6.26 -7.25
CA TRP A 700 -26.83 5.40 -6.83
C TRP A 700 -28.08 5.47 -7.72
N SER A 701 -28.14 6.42 -8.65
CA SER A 701 -29.21 6.43 -9.67
C SER A 701 -29.07 5.27 -10.66
N ASN A 702 -27.86 4.75 -10.83
CA ASN A 702 -27.58 3.60 -11.69
C ASN A 702 -26.36 2.78 -11.18
N PRO A 703 -26.58 1.76 -10.33
CA PRO A 703 -25.51 0.86 -9.90
C PRO A 703 -24.77 0.14 -11.04
N ASP A 704 -25.40 -0.04 -12.22
CA ASP A 704 -24.74 -0.64 -13.39
C ASP A 704 -23.73 0.28 -14.07
N ALA A 705 -23.71 1.56 -13.69
CA ALA A 705 -22.71 2.54 -14.13
C ALA A 705 -21.52 2.65 -13.17
N PHE A 706 -21.40 1.78 -12.16
CA PHE A 706 -20.22 1.74 -11.29
C PHE A 706 -18.93 1.58 -12.11
N THR A 707 -17.91 2.37 -11.80
CA THR A 707 -16.65 2.36 -12.55
C THR A 707 -15.45 2.07 -11.67
N LEU A 708 -14.49 1.30 -12.20
CA LEU A 708 -13.15 1.10 -11.66
C LEU A 708 -12.09 1.57 -12.66
N ASN A 709 -10.91 1.92 -12.15
CA ASN A 709 -9.72 2.22 -12.94
C ASN A 709 -8.50 1.77 -12.11
N LEU A 710 -7.92 0.62 -12.46
CA LEU A 710 -6.75 0.05 -11.76
C LEU A 710 -5.46 0.62 -12.36
N THR A 711 -4.35 0.64 -11.60
CA THR A 711 -3.03 1.05 -12.14
C THR A 711 -2.47 0.11 -13.20
N PHE A 712 -2.79 -1.17 -13.06
CA PHE A 712 -2.28 -2.27 -13.85
C PHE A 712 -3.38 -3.32 -14.03
N GLY A 713 -3.11 -4.40 -14.75
CA GLY A 713 -4.10 -5.43 -15.03
C GLY A 713 -4.43 -6.37 -13.87
N GLN A 714 -5.36 -7.29 -14.13
CA GLN A 714 -5.85 -8.29 -13.18
C GLN A 714 -4.82 -9.37 -12.85
N SER A 715 -3.83 -9.61 -13.70
CA SER A 715 -2.91 -10.74 -13.59
C SER A 715 -1.51 -10.34 -13.12
N GLY A 716 -0.89 -11.19 -12.29
CA GLY A 716 0.53 -11.14 -11.96
C GLY A 716 1.41 -11.87 -12.98
N ASN A 717 0.82 -12.54 -13.96
CA ASN A 717 1.55 -13.26 -14.99
C ASN A 717 1.85 -12.34 -16.19
N PRO A 718 3.12 -12.06 -16.54
CA PRO A 718 3.48 -11.18 -17.66
C PRO A 718 3.03 -11.68 -19.04
N PHE A 719 2.61 -12.94 -19.16
CA PHE A 719 2.05 -13.51 -20.38
C PHE A 719 0.53 -13.38 -20.48
N SER A 720 -0.14 -13.06 -19.36
CA SER A 720 -1.59 -12.85 -19.39
C SER A 720 -1.95 -11.62 -20.23
N PRO A 721 -3.00 -11.67 -21.06
CA PRO A 721 -3.52 -10.48 -21.74
C PRO A 721 -4.00 -9.41 -20.74
N HIS A 722 -4.26 -9.80 -19.49
CA HIS A 722 -4.68 -8.91 -18.40
C HIS A 722 -3.52 -8.57 -17.45
N TYR A 723 -2.27 -8.58 -17.93
CA TYR A 723 -1.12 -8.11 -17.15
C TYR A 723 -1.14 -6.59 -16.99
N ASP A 724 -1.22 -5.83 -18.09
CA ASP A 724 -1.06 -4.38 -18.12
C ASP A 724 -2.17 -3.63 -18.86
N ASP A 725 -3.27 -4.30 -19.17
CA ASP A 725 -4.33 -3.80 -20.06
C ASP A 725 -5.06 -2.55 -19.52
N PHE A 726 -5.00 -2.28 -18.21
CA PHE A 726 -5.48 -1.01 -17.62
C PHE A 726 -4.53 0.17 -17.74
N PHE A 727 -3.26 -0.02 -18.08
CA PHE A 727 -2.22 0.99 -17.89
C PHE A 727 -2.49 2.31 -18.65
N GLU A 728 -2.93 2.23 -19.91
CA GLU A 728 -3.27 3.43 -20.71
C GLU A 728 -4.49 4.16 -20.15
N ASP A 729 -5.54 3.41 -19.80
CA ASP A 729 -6.76 3.95 -19.20
C ASP A 729 -6.47 4.58 -17.83
N PHE A 730 -5.53 4.04 -17.06
CA PHE A 730 -5.07 4.62 -15.81
C PHE A 730 -4.38 5.97 -16.00
N LEU A 731 -3.47 6.07 -16.97
CA LEU A 731 -2.73 7.29 -17.25
C LEU A 731 -3.64 8.41 -17.73
N THR A 732 -4.64 8.07 -18.56
CA THR A 732 -5.62 9.01 -19.11
C THR A 732 -6.81 9.24 -18.19
N GLY A 733 -6.99 8.41 -17.16
CA GLY A 733 -8.12 8.43 -16.24
C GLY A 733 -9.44 7.96 -16.87
N ARG A 734 -9.38 7.18 -17.95
CA ARG A 734 -10.55 6.58 -18.58
C ARG A 734 -11.15 5.52 -17.64
N PRO A 735 -12.43 5.65 -17.25
CA PRO A 735 -13.06 4.67 -16.36
C PRO A 735 -13.39 3.38 -17.11
N TRP A 736 -13.40 2.26 -16.38
CA TRP A 736 -13.95 0.99 -16.82
C TRP A 736 -15.25 0.68 -16.09
N THR A 737 -16.34 0.42 -16.81
CA THR A 737 -17.65 0.12 -16.21
C THR A 737 -17.73 -1.33 -15.75
N VAL A 738 -18.18 -1.51 -14.51
CA VAL A 738 -18.16 -2.76 -13.75
C VAL A 738 -19.58 -2.97 -13.22
N PRO A 739 -20.52 -3.47 -14.06
CA PRO A 739 -21.95 -3.47 -13.74
C PRO A 739 -22.31 -4.40 -12.58
N TRP A 740 -23.46 -4.15 -11.97
CA TRP A 740 -23.98 -4.87 -10.82
C TRP A 740 -24.94 -5.99 -11.23
N SER A 741 -25.95 -5.65 -12.03
CA SER A 741 -27.03 -6.54 -12.39
C SER A 741 -26.54 -7.64 -13.32
N ARG A 742 -27.03 -8.86 -13.10
CA ARG A 742 -26.63 -10.03 -13.87
C ARG A 742 -26.84 -9.84 -15.38
N SER A 743 -27.94 -9.21 -15.80
CA SER A 743 -28.20 -8.96 -17.23
C SER A 743 -27.12 -8.06 -17.86
N MET A 744 -26.72 -6.99 -17.18
CA MET A 744 -25.67 -6.09 -17.67
C MET A 744 -24.28 -6.73 -17.61
N VAL A 745 -24.04 -7.62 -16.65
CA VAL A 745 -22.84 -8.48 -16.61
C VAL A 745 -22.80 -9.40 -17.83
N GLU A 746 -23.88 -10.13 -18.11
CA GLU A 746 -23.97 -11.05 -19.25
C GLU A 746 -23.78 -10.34 -20.59
N GLU A 747 -24.31 -9.12 -20.73
CA GLU A 747 -24.09 -8.28 -21.93
C GLU A 747 -22.63 -7.86 -22.15
N ARG A 748 -21.86 -7.66 -21.07
CA ARG A 748 -20.44 -7.28 -21.13
C ARG A 748 -19.48 -8.47 -21.09
N ALA A 749 -19.96 -9.65 -20.72
CA ALA A 749 -19.13 -10.84 -20.58
C ALA A 749 -18.56 -11.25 -21.95
N THR A 750 -17.24 -11.40 -22.02
CA THR A 750 -16.53 -11.88 -23.22
C THR A 750 -16.13 -13.34 -23.11
N ARG A 751 -16.05 -13.85 -21.87
CA ARG A 751 -15.68 -15.23 -21.53
C ARG A 751 -16.54 -15.75 -20.41
N ARG A 752 -16.75 -17.07 -20.40
CA ARG A 752 -17.51 -17.79 -19.39
C ARG A 752 -16.77 -19.06 -19.01
N LEU A 753 -16.47 -19.20 -17.73
CA LEU A 753 -15.91 -20.40 -17.12
C LEU A 753 -16.91 -21.01 -16.15
N VAL A 754 -17.02 -22.32 -16.15
CA VAL A 754 -17.86 -23.08 -15.23
C VAL A 754 -16.97 -24.00 -14.41
N LEU A 755 -17.04 -23.86 -13.07
CA LEU A 755 -16.34 -24.72 -12.13
C LEU A 755 -17.29 -25.80 -11.63
N THR A 756 -16.90 -27.06 -11.80
CA THR A 756 -17.69 -28.24 -11.41
C THR A 756 -17.06 -28.98 -10.22
N PRO A 757 -17.86 -29.62 -9.35
CA PRO A 757 -17.36 -30.39 -8.20
C PRO A 757 -16.41 -31.54 -8.51
#